data_AF-A0A928F401-F1
#
_entry.id   AF-A0A928F401-F1
#
_cell.length_a   1.000
_cell.length_b   1.000
_cell.length_c   1.000
_cell.angle_alpha   90.00
_cell.angle_beta   90.00
_cell.angle_gamma   90.00
#
_symmetry.space_group_name_H-M   'P 1'
#
loop_
_entity.id
_entity.type
_entity.pdbx_description
1 polymer ?
#
loop_
_entity_poly.entity_id
_entity_poly.type
_entity_poly.pdbx_seq_one_letter_code
_entity_poly.pdbx_strand_id
1 'polypeptide(L)'
;MNMKARGFKKLIAMSLFAATMLQFSPTAFAKDDVWGATPSNSLDEMAELLNATTYEDYLAQYAAEGILPFEQSDRPDAIKINAVDFDAERSEGAVKISDPKGIIAQTDKNGPAYGVSEYVLTGDGDSAIYKVNVPEAGFYNISLSYYPFVHIVYDTETGTLLENLSEDAYDTKYGETEVKGHVEGNTVAIERIIKINNEVPFTEARNIAFTRVWKDEIPEKIETIKFGGVDMERPFRQDKHGNEIRSKKYEDPSWREHVLRDSNAFYTDNFLFYFEEGENSLEIYGSREPVLFGDIEIFVEDELIHYHGTDGEKGYYELTDGKTSNVTSEHTIKIQAEQPLATSDQVIYPISDKTSSITEPSSTSKTLVNNIGGEKWQIAGQWISYEFTCQESGYYYIIPRAKQATYAGIFASRSLKINGEYPFEEAKYLQFNYSDDWETKPLNDGTTNFRFYFEKGKTYVLEFECVLGNLSDKLRKVDESLTKMNDYYRQILMITGPEPSSFTDYGFQKLIPEVLRGMREEAENLRTVLAQFEEIIGEKGEHSVILDKVAYTLEVMGKDETKIADNLSILKSYVGSIGTWLLQSRNQPLNVDYIVIQGVDEKLPKAEANFFQSMGFEIGSFIMSFFTDYNSYGEMPQEEKEAAEITGNVEVWLTTGRDQAQIMREMVDDFTDETGIAVNYKLVAAGTLLPATLAGIGPDVSTDADPTGFGVRNAVKNIAEKIYNEETGKWEYKYKGFDIVRGLDENGEVNGDSWFSESAWTGLEVYNPDDTTGMNQKATYGIPVTQSFSMLFYRKDIFVELGLEVPETWDDLKGIIQKLSDKNMTIGLSQGMTQILMYQKGEPYYRGEGNIKSIGYATNLDSNIALDSFQQMCEYFSLYGQPISYDFANRFRTGEMPLGIADYSLCNQLLCFAPEIKGLWEFIRLPGSYTYETDEDGKIVTDENGNPVITNFSAVSPSGASSIMIMRDAKNDQEAWEYIKWWVDAPAQERFGKEQVAILGSAGKYFTANKKALLGQPWSAQEKINLQEQFDNLMGTPMTPGNYIVGRYTNFAFLDVVDDGDAASDAGLYYIDEINKEIERKRKEYDFPIESELIEMGIIDEDGNVLITDEDEAAAANVKTPDSK
;
A
#
# COMPACT_ATOMS: atom_id res chain seq x y z
N MET A 1 16.10 66.21 -0.02
CA MET A 1 16.88 66.19 1.24
C MET A 1 15.91 65.78 2.34
N ASN A 2 16.24 64.69 3.06
CA ASN A 2 15.47 63.94 4.06
C ASN A 2 14.28 63.08 3.59
N MET A 3 14.58 61.81 3.25
CA MET A 3 13.83 60.62 3.68
C MET A 3 14.64 59.35 3.38
N LYS A 4 15.62 59.06 4.25
CA LYS A 4 16.24 57.74 4.45
C LYS A 4 15.74 57.24 5.80
N ALA A 5 15.01 56.12 5.82
CA ALA A 5 14.82 55.17 6.94
C ALA A 5 13.44 54.49 6.84
N ARG A 6 13.35 53.34 6.15
CA ARG A 6 12.28 52.34 6.40
C ARG A 6 12.55 50.93 5.84
N GLY A 7 13.64 50.70 5.09
CA GLY A 7 13.99 49.39 4.52
C GLY A 7 14.92 48.47 5.35
N PHE A 8 15.30 48.83 6.58
CA PHE A 8 16.36 48.11 7.32
C PHE A 8 15.90 47.43 8.63
N LYS A 9 14.58 47.36 8.88
CA LYS A 9 14.03 46.75 10.11
C LYS A 9 13.39 45.36 9.95
N LYS A 10 13.17 44.86 8.72
CA LYS A 10 12.66 43.49 8.50
C LYS A 10 13.76 42.42 8.52
N LEU A 11 15.00 42.74 8.14
CA LEU A 11 16.11 41.76 8.11
C LEU A 11 16.77 41.48 9.48
N ILE A 12 16.65 42.41 10.43
CA ILE A 12 17.23 42.23 11.79
C ILE A 12 16.25 41.49 12.73
N ALA A 13 14.95 41.43 12.40
CA ALA A 13 13.97 40.69 13.20
C ALA A 13 14.08 39.16 13.00
N MET A 14 14.39 38.70 11.79
CA MET A 14 14.62 37.28 11.50
C MET A 14 15.96 36.75 12.06
N SER A 15 17.00 37.58 12.07
CA SER A 15 18.32 37.18 12.63
C SER A 15 18.40 37.24 14.15
N LEU A 16 17.56 38.03 14.84
CA LEU A 16 17.46 37.98 16.31
C LEU A 16 16.55 36.86 16.84
N PHE A 17 15.61 36.36 16.03
CA PHE A 17 14.75 35.24 16.45
C PHE A 17 15.54 33.93 16.56
N ALA A 18 16.47 33.67 15.63
CA ALA A 18 17.39 32.53 15.69
C ALA A 18 18.38 32.58 16.87
N ALA A 19 18.74 33.78 17.35
CA ALA A 19 19.71 33.94 18.44
C ALA A 19 19.10 33.84 19.85
N THR A 20 17.77 33.88 20.00
CA THR A 20 17.09 33.87 21.31
C THR A 20 16.55 32.48 21.70
N MET A 21 16.38 31.56 20.75
CA MET A 21 16.09 30.14 20.99
C MET A 21 17.26 29.38 21.64
N LEU A 22 18.48 29.92 21.59
CA LEU A 22 19.70 29.29 22.14
C LEU A 22 19.91 29.50 23.66
N GLN A 23 18.97 30.08 24.41
CA GLN A 23 19.16 30.37 25.85
C GLN A 23 18.11 29.81 26.82
N PHE A 24 17.20 28.94 26.38
CA PHE A 24 16.39 28.13 27.29
C PHE A 24 16.30 26.68 26.79
N SER A 25 17.43 25.96 26.82
CA SER A 25 17.40 24.50 26.94
C SER A 25 17.06 24.18 28.40
N PRO A 26 15.95 23.47 28.70
CA PRO A 26 15.99 22.57 29.83
C PRO A 26 17.03 21.49 29.46
N THR A 27 17.98 21.32 30.37
CA THR A 27 19.13 20.43 30.27
C THR A 27 18.76 19.07 29.65
N ALA A 28 19.38 18.79 28.50
CA ALA A 28 19.40 17.48 27.88
C ALA A 28 19.88 16.41 28.87
N PHE A 29 19.01 15.46 29.20
CA PHE A 29 19.46 14.12 29.52
C PHE A 29 19.69 13.42 28.18
N ALA A 30 20.96 13.27 27.80
CA ALA A 30 21.35 12.29 26.80
C ALA A 30 20.91 10.91 27.29
N LYS A 31 20.03 10.25 26.53
CA LYS A 31 19.87 8.80 26.59
C LYS A 31 20.61 8.25 25.38
N ASP A 32 21.63 7.46 25.70
CA ASP A 32 22.58 6.82 24.79
C ASP A 32 21.88 5.91 23.76
N ASP A 33 22.41 5.94 22.54
CA ASP A 33 22.41 4.94 21.47
C ASP A 33 21.43 3.76 21.60
N VAL A 34 20.25 3.87 20.98
CA VAL A 34 19.60 2.75 20.28
C VAL A 34 18.75 3.34 19.12
N TRP A 35 19.07 2.94 17.88
CA TRP A 35 18.43 3.30 16.59
C TRP A 35 18.72 4.71 16.02
N GLY A 36 19.54 4.74 14.95
CA GLY A 36 19.71 5.88 14.06
C GLY A 36 18.51 6.08 13.15
N ALA A 37 18.30 7.32 12.73
CA ALA A 37 17.06 7.91 12.17
C ALA A 37 16.01 8.24 13.25
N THR A 38 16.11 9.44 13.81
CA THR A 38 14.98 10.07 14.50
C THR A 38 13.86 10.28 13.46
N PRO A 39 12.60 9.91 13.73
CA PRO A 39 11.50 10.24 12.82
C PRO A 39 11.44 11.77 12.62
N SER A 40 11.61 12.24 11.38
CA SER A 40 11.65 13.66 11.04
C SER A 40 10.23 14.27 11.10
N ASN A 41 9.79 14.64 12.30
CA ASN A 41 8.48 15.26 12.55
C ASN A 41 8.56 16.78 12.78
N SER A 42 9.68 17.42 12.42
CA SER A 42 9.80 18.86 12.63
C SER A 42 8.95 19.64 11.60
N LEU A 43 8.31 20.71 12.08
CA LEU A 43 7.50 21.59 11.25
C LEU A 43 8.31 22.18 10.07
N ASP A 44 9.59 22.50 10.32
CA ASP A 44 10.47 23.10 9.31
C ASP A 44 10.76 22.13 8.17
N GLU A 45 11.05 20.85 8.47
CA GLU A 45 11.23 19.82 7.45
C GLU A 45 9.93 19.59 6.67
N MET A 46 8.78 19.48 7.35
CA MET A 46 7.48 19.37 6.65
C MET A 46 7.22 20.57 5.75
N ALA A 47 7.53 21.78 6.20
CA ALA A 47 7.33 23.00 5.44
C ALA A 47 8.23 23.08 4.20
N GLU A 48 9.46 22.61 4.30
CA GLU A 48 10.36 22.45 3.15
C GLU A 48 9.82 21.40 2.17
N LEU A 49 9.24 20.31 2.68
CA LEU A 49 8.61 19.28 1.85
C LEU A 49 7.41 19.81 1.06
N LEU A 50 6.58 20.64 1.69
CA LEU A 50 5.27 21.07 1.18
C LEU A 50 5.30 22.35 0.35
N ASN A 51 6.28 23.23 0.58
CA ASN A 51 6.45 24.46 -0.21
C ASN A 51 7.34 24.25 -1.44
N ALA A 52 7.62 23.00 -1.81
CA ALA A 52 8.42 22.69 -2.98
C ALA A 52 7.70 23.17 -4.25
N THR A 53 8.44 23.86 -5.12
CA THR A 53 7.95 24.38 -6.40
C THR A 53 7.50 23.21 -7.30
N THR A 54 6.44 23.37 -8.09
CA THR A 54 6.05 22.37 -9.11
C THR A 54 7.06 22.37 -10.26
N TYR A 55 7.15 21.30 -11.05
CA TYR A 55 8.05 21.27 -12.20
C TYR A 55 7.75 22.39 -13.22
N GLU A 56 6.47 22.70 -13.47
CA GLU A 56 6.06 23.80 -14.36
C GLU A 56 6.51 25.17 -13.81
N ASP A 57 6.27 25.44 -12.53
CA ASP A 57 6.69 26.71 -11.89
C ASP A 57 8.21 26.83 -11.83
N TYR A 58 8.92 25.72 -11.64
CA TYR A 58 10.37 25.63 -11.63
C TYR A 58 10.94 26.08 -12.98
N LEU A 59 10.43 25.53 -14.09
CA LEU A 59 10.82 25.98 -15.43
C LEU A 59 10.46 27.45 -15.67
N ALA A 60 9.26 27.87 -15.25
CA ALA A 60 8.80 29.25 -15.43
C ALA A 60 9.65 30.27 -14.68
N GLN A 61 10.14 29.92 -13.48
CA GLN A 61 11.03 30.76 -12.68
C GLN A 61 12.34 31.03 -13.42
N TYR A 62 13.02 29.99 -13.91
CA TYR A 62 14.26 30.14 -14.68
C TYR A 62 14.04 30.86 -16.01
N ALA A 63 12.93 30.57 -16.70
CA ALA A 63 12.57 31.28 -17.93
C ALA A 63 12.35 32.78 -17.68
N ALA A 64 11.77 33.18 -16.54
CA ALA A 64 11.63 34.58 -16.14
C ALA A 64 12.97 35.27 -15.85
N GLU A 65 13.99 34.50 -15.47
CA GLU A 65 15.38 34.95 -15.31
C GLU A 65 16.16 34.97 -16.65
N GLY A 66 15.53 34.51 -17.74
CA GLY A 66 16.12 34.45 -19.08
C GLY A 66 16.97 33.21 -19.33
N ILE A 67 16.87 32.20 -18.47
CA ILE A 67 17.55 30.90 -18.61
C ILE A 67 16.58 29.96 -19.30
N LEU A 68 16.94 29.53 -20.52
CA LEU A 68 16.15 28.61 -21.34
C LEU A 68 16.91 27.30 -21.54
N PRO A 69 16.22 26.18 -21.86
CA PRO A 69 16.88 24.96 -22.29
C PRO A 69 17.81 25.18 -23.48
N PHE A 70 18.83 24.34 -23.60
CA PHE A 70 19.79 24.44 -24.71
C PHE A 70 19.11 24.21 -26.06
N GLU A 71 19.49 25.00 -27.06
CA GLU A 71 19.12 24.75 -28.45
C GLU A 71 19.95 23.59 -29.03
N GLN A 72 19.38 22.82 -29.96
CA GLN A 72 20.06 21.63 -30.51
C GLN A 72 21.44 21.92 -31.12
N SER A 73 21.66 23.13 -31.64
CA SER A 73 22.93 23.54 -32.25
C SER A 73 24.05 23.85 -31.26
N ASP A 74 23.71 24.17 -30.01
CA ASP A 74 24.61 24.69 -28.98
C ASP A 74 24.71 23.75 -27.77
N ARG A 75 24.41 22.46 -27.96
CA ARG A 75 24.40 21.48 -26.86
C ARG A 75 25.81 21.20 -26.28
N PRO A 76 25.94 21.15 -24.95
CA PRO A 76 27.16 20.68 -24.29
C PRO A 76 27.35 19.15 -24.47
N ASP A 77 28.59 18.69 -24.30
CA ASP A 77 28.90 17.26 -24.26
C ASP A 77 28.26 16.62 -23.00
N ALA A 78 27.77 15.38 -23.14
CA ALA A 78 27.20 14.61 -22.03
C ALA A 78 28.25 14.33 -20.94
N ILE A 79 27.85 14.48 -19.68
CA ILE A 79 28.66 14.18 -18.50
C ILE A 79 28.34 12.76 -18.07
N LYS A 80 29.37 11.90 -18.07
CA LYS A 80 29.25 10.50 -17.65
C LYS A 80 29.90 10.32 -16.29
N ILE A 81 29.14 9.80 -15.35
CA ILE A 81 29.58 9.52 -13.97
C ILE A 81 29.40 8.03 -13.75
N ASN A 82 30.46 7.37 -13.30
CA ASN A 82 30.34 5.98 -12.86
C ASN A 82 29.58 5.96 -11.53
N ALA A 83 28.57 5.10 -11.37
CA ALA A 83 27.77 5.09 -10.15
C ALA A 83 28.63 4.86 -8.90
N VAL A 84 29.79 4.18 -8.97
CA VAL A 84 30.63 3.94 -7.78
C VAL A 84 31.51 5.10 -7.34
N ASP A 85 31.51 6.22 -8.08
CA ASP A 85 32.27 7.43 -7.75
C ASP A 85 31.52 8.37 -6.78
N PHE A 86 30.59 7.82 -5.98
CA PHE A 86 29.89 8.59 -4.95
C PHE A 86 30.82 9.04 -3.81
N ASP A 87 30.48 10.15 -3.18
CA ASP A 87 31.16 10.70 -2.01
C ASP A 87 30.74 9.92 -0.75
N ALA A 88 31.55 8.91 -0.39
CA ALA A 88 31.29 8.04 0.75
C ALA A 88 31.27 8.75 2.12
N GLU A 89 31.86 9.95 2.26
CA GLU A 89 31.78 10.72 3.52
C GLU A 89 30.44 11.44 3.66
N ARG A 90 29.81 11.78 2.53
CA ARG A 90 28.52 12.50 2.50
C ARG A 90 27.32 11.56 2.30
N SER A 91 27.57 10.35 1.82
CA SER A 91 26.56 9.32 1.54
C SER A 91 26.28 8.50 2.80
N GLU A 92 25.06 7.98 2.93
CA GLU A 92 24.63 7.17 4.07
C GLU A 92 24.09 5.83 3.55
N GLY A 93 24.56 4.71 4.08
CA GLY A 93 24.08 3.37 3.71
C GLY A 93 24.49 2.85 2.32
N ALA A 94 24.77 3.72 1.34
CA ALA A 94 25.17 3.32 -0.01
C ALA A 94 26.43 2.43 -0.03
N VAL A 95 26.34 1.28 -0.69
CA VAL A 95 27.42 0.27 -0.73
C VAL A 95 27.98 0.14 -2.15
N LYS A 96 29.30 0.21 -2.28
CA LYS A 96 29.99 -0.16 -3.53
C LYS A 96 30.02 -1.69 -3.69
N ILE A 97 29.44 -2.18 -4.78
CA ILE A 97 29.41 -3.59 -5.14
C ILE A 97 30.34 -3.85 -6.33
N SER A 98 31.21 -4.86 -6.26
CA SER A 98 32.08 -5.29 -7.36
C SER A 98 31.67 -6.67 -7.87
N ASP A 99 31.53 -6.85 -9.18
CA ASP A 99 31.19 -8.11 -9.84
C ASP A 99 32.33 -8.61 -10.74
N PRO A 100 33.45 -9.07 -10.17
CA PRO A 100 34.58 -9.58 -10.95
C PRO A 100 34.28 -10.90 -11.67
N LYS A 101 33.19 -11.58 -11.31
CA LYS A 101 32.77 -12.85 -11.91
C LYS A 101 31.79 -12.66 -13.07
N GLY A 102 31.24 -11.46 -13.25
CA GLY A 102 30.21 -11.18 -14.24
C GLY A 102 28.91 -11.94 -13.96
N ILE A 103 28.49 -11.98 -12.70
CA ILE A 103 27.23 -12.60 -12.26
C ILE A 103 26.04 -11.86 -12.87
N ILE A 104 26.07 -10.52 -12.84
CA ILE A 104 25.05 -9.67 -13.45
C ILE A 104 25.59 -8.87 -14.63
N ALA A 105 26.92 -8.82 -14.81
CA ALA A 105 27.51 -8.26 -16.02
C ALA A 105 27.19 -9.15 -17.23
N GLN A 106 26.28 -8.71 -18.10
CA GLN A 106 26.01 -9.42 -19.35
C GLN A 106 27.07 -9.10 -20.41
N THR A 107 27.46 -10.10 -21.19
CA THR A 107 28.24 -9.94 -22.42
C THR A 107 27.37 -10.31 -23.64
N ASP A 108 26.86 -9.30 -24.36
CA ASP A 108 26.65 -9.24 -25.83
C ASP A 108 25.23 -9.05 -26.46
N LYS A 109 25.24 -8.34 -27.61
CA LYS A 109 24.40 -8.23 -28.83
C LYS A 109 23.29 -7.20 -29.09
N ASN A 110 22.30 -6.93 -28.23
CA ASN A 110 21.12 -6.13 -28.66
C ASN A 110 20.54 -5.15 -27.62
N GLY A 111 21.30 -4.76 -26.59
CA GLY A 111 20.96 -3.68 -25.65
C GLY A 111 22.16 -2.75 -25.41
N PRO A 112 21.98 -1.56 -24.80
CA PRO A 112 23.10 -0.69 -24.50
C PRO A 112 24.09 -1.43 -23.59
N ALA A 113 25.34 -1.49 -24.04
CA ALA A 113 26.40 -2.21 -23.37
C ALA A 113 26.90 -1.39 -22.17
N TYR A 114 26.89 -1.96 -20.97
CA TYR A 114 27.64 -1.39 -19.86
C TYR A 114 28.52 -2.47 -19.23
N GLY A 115 29.74 -2.57 -19.76
CA GLY A 115 30.84 -3.41 -19.26
C GLY A 115 31.42 -2.89 -17.95
N VAL A 116 30.55 -2.50 -17.02
CA VAL A 116 30.90 -2.13 -15.65
C VAL A 116 30.84 -3.38 -14.79
N SER A 117 31.90 -3.62 -14.03
CA SER A 117 31.97 -4.68 -13.02
C SER A 117 31.86 -4.08 -11.61
N GLU A 118 31.36 -2.86 -11.49
CA GLU A 118 31.22 -2.12 -10.24
C GLU A 118 29.91 -1.33 -10.28
N TYR A 119 29.14 -1.40 -9.19
CA TYR A 119 27.78 -0.85 -9.06
C TYR A 119 27.59 -0.23 -7.68
N VAL A 120 26.56 0.59 -7.51
CA VAL A 120 26.14 1.08 -6.18
C VAL A 120 24.82 0.47 -5.78
N LEU A 121 24.82 -0.18 -4.64
CA LEU A 121 23.62 -0.63 -3.96
C LEU A 121 23.10 0.50 -3.07
N THR A 122 21.81 0.80 -3.23
CA THR A 122 21.05 1.65 -2.31
C THR A 122 19.79 0.90 -1.88
N GLY A 123 19.55 0.80 -0.58
CA GLY A 123 18.35 0.27 0.07
C GLY A 123 17.38 1.34 0.54
N ASP A 124 16.40 0.91 1.34
CA ASP A 124 15.42 1.79 1.99
C ASP A 124 16.13 2.71 3.00
N GLY A 125 16.05 4.02 2.78
CA GLY A 125 16.68 5.05 3.63
C GLY A 125 18.11 5.43 3.23
N ASP A 126 18.74 4.70 2.31
CA ASP A 126 20.13 4.96 1.88
C ASP A 126 20.22 6.20 0.96
N SER A 127 21.34 6.91 1.01
CA SER A 127 21.63 8.08 0.18
C SER A 127 22.98 7.93 -0.52
N ALA A 128 23.00 8.08 -1.85
CA ALA A 128 24.23 8.15 -2.66
C ALA A 128 24.41 9.58 -3.22
N ILE A 129 25.49 10.26 -2.82
CA ILE A 129 25.78 11.65 -3.20
C ILE A 129 26.98 11.73 -4.14
N TYR A 130 26.81 12.40 -5.27
CA TYR A 130 27.80 12.54 -6.33
C TYR A 130 28.27 13.98 -6.45
N LYS A 131 29.56 14.19 -6.77
CA LYS A 131 30.08 15.48 -7.21
C LYS A 131 30.03 15.56 -8.73
N VAL A 132 29.34 16.56 -9.26
CA VAL A 132 29.14 16.75 -10.69
C VAL A 132 29.85 18.04 -11.10
N ASN A 133 30.81 17.96 -12.02
CA ASN A 133 31.45 19.14 -12.60
C ASN A 133 30.79 19.47 -13.93
N VAL A 134 30.03 20.56 -13.97
CA VAL A 134 29.23 20.96 -15.12
C VAL A 134 29.98 22.05 -15.91
N PRO A 135 30.20 21.88 -17.23
CA PRO A 135 31.03 22.79 -18.01
C PRO A 135 30.33 24.11 -18.35
N GLU A 136 29.00 24.11 -18.43
CA GLU A 136 28.18 25.26 -18.77
C GLU A 136 26.89 25.22 -17.95
N ALA A 137 26.53 26.32 -17.32
CA ALA A 137 25.28 26.38 -16.57
C ALA A 137 24.08 26.23 -17.51
N GLY A 138 23.09 25.41 -17.13
CA GLY A 138 21.90 25.22 -17.94
C GLY A 138 21.07 24.01 -17.54
N PHE A 139 20.09 23.69 -18.37
CA PHE A 139 19.17 22.57 -18.15
C PHE A 139 19.69 21.29 -18.80
N TYR A 140 19.69 20.21 -18.02
CA TYR A 140 20.10 18.89 -18.44
C TYR A 140 19.06 17.84 -18.04
N ASN A 141 18.95 16.79 -18.83
CA ASN A 141 18.30 15.54 -18.46
C ASN A 141 19.28 14.66 -17.67
N ILE A 142 18.74 13.75 -16.87
CA ILE A 142 19.53 12.75 -16.14
C ILE A 142 19.02 11.37 -16.58
N SER A 143 19.91 10.48 -16.98
CA SER A 143 19.65 9.05 -17.19
C SER A 143 20.38 8.23 -16.14
N LEU A 144 19.70 7.22 -15.62
CA LEU A 144 20.27 6.24 -14.71
C LEU A 144 20.17 4.84 -15.32
N SER A 145 21.30 4.14 -15.34
CA SER A 145 21.34 2.70 -15.56
C SER A 145 21.08 2.00 -14.23
N TYR A 146 20.07 1.13 -14.18
CA TYR A 146 19.70 0.43 -12.96
C TYR A 146 19.42 -1.06 -13.23
N TYR A 147 19.59 -1.86 -12.18
CA TYR A 147 19.31 -3.28 -12.16
C TYR A 147 18.40 -3.61 -10.98
N PRO A 148 17.09 -3.83 -11.22
CA PRO A 148 16.21 -4.36 -10.19
C PRO A 148 16.59 -5.81 -9.91
N PHE A 149 16.51 -6.25 -8.65
CA PHE A 149 16.82 -7.62 -8.25
C PHE A 149 15.84 -8.15 -7.22
N VAL A 150 15.79 -9.48 -7.08
CA VAL A 150 15.03 -10.18 -6.02
C VAL A 150 15.94 -10.41 -4.83
N HIS A 151 16.99 -11.24 -4.99
CA HIS A 151 18.02 -11.40 -3.96
C HIS A 151 19.42 -11.23 -4.52
N ILE A 152 20.23 -10.45 -3.81
CA ILE A 152 21.68 -10.45 -4.02
C ILE A 152 22.39 -10.86 -2.73
N VAL A 153 23.53 -11.53 -2.88
CA VAL A 153 24.43 -11.84 -1.78
C VAL A 153 25.80 -11.30 -2.13
N TYR A 154 26.38 -10.50 -1.23
CA TYR A 154 27.70 -9.93 -1.41
C TYR A 154 28.58 -10.11 -0.17
N ASP A 155 29.89 -10.08 -0.37
CA ASP A 155 30.87 -10.11 0.70
C ASP A 155 30.95 -8.74 1.38
N THR A 156 30.56 -8.65 2.65
CA THR A 156 30.46 -7.37 3.38
C THR A 156 31.81 -6.69 3.64
N GLU A 157 32.93 -7.42 3.57
CA GLU A 157 34.27 -6.85 3.79
C GLU A 157 34.85 -6.26 2.50
N THR A 158 34.58 -6.89 1.36
CA THR A 158 35.17 -6.54 0.07
C THR A 158 34.19 -5.85 -0.89
N GLY A 159 32.88 -5.90 -0.60
CA GLY A 159 31.82 -5.47 -1.52
C GLY A 159 31.65 -6.39 -2.74
N THR A 160 32.26 -7.58 -2.76
CA THR A 160 32.22 -8.44 -3.94
C THR A 160 30.87 -9.14 -4.05
N LEU A 161 30.16 -8.96 -5.17
CA LEU A 161 28.96 -9.71 -5.51
C LEU A 161 29.30 -11.19 -5.61
N LEU A 162 28.58 -12.01 -4.84
CA LEU A 162 28.76 -13.44 -4.80
C LEU A 162 27.71 -14.13 -5.65
N GLU A 163 26.45 -13.71 -5.53
CA GLU A 163 25.29 -14.36 -6.13
C GLU A 163 24.16 -13.35 -6.42
N ASN A 164 23.39 -13.62 -7.47
CA ASN A 164 22.11 -13.00 -7.79
C ASN A 164 21.12 -14.15 -8.00
N LEU A 165 20.09 -14.23 -7.18
CA LEU A 165 19.20 -15.38 -7.08
C LEU A 165 17.75 -14.96 -7.26
N SER A 166 16.98 -15.81 -7.94
CA SER A 166 15.53 -15.80 -7.84
C SER A 166 15.10 -16.26 -6.45
N GLU A 167 13.86 -15.96 -6.08
CA GLU A 167 13.24 -16.40 -4.81
C GLU A 167 13.45 -17.91 -4.59
N ASP A 168 12.95 -18.74 -5.51
CA ASP A 168 13.04 -20.21 -5.42
C ASP A 168 14.48 -20.73 -5.23
N ALA A 169 15.46 -20.05 -5.85
CA ALA A 169 16.85 -20.45 -5.80
C ALA A 169 17.49 -20.06 -4.46
N TYR A 170 17.09 -18.92 -3.89
CA TYR A 170 17.51 -18.51 -2.55
C TYR A 170 16.96 -19.48 -1.50
N ASP A 171 15.66 -19.73 -1.52
CA ASP A 171 14.97 -20.62 -0.59
C ASP A 171 15.54 -22.04 -0.62
N THR A 172 15.75 -22.60 -1.82
CA THR A 172 16.35 -23.93 -1.97
C THR A 172 17.77 -24.01 -1.41
N LYS A 173 18.54 -22.94 -1.52
CA LYS A 173 19.97 -22.93 -1.22
C LYS A 173 20.28 -22.59 0.23
N TYR A 174 19.62 -21.58 0.76
CA TYR A 174 19.87 -21.02 2.08
C TYR A 174 18.75 -21.35 3.07
N GLY A 175 17.54 -21.61 2.59
CA GLY A 175 16.36 -21.78 3.43
C GLY A 175 16.21 -20.58 4.37
N GLU A 176 15.94 -20.85 5.66
CA GLU A 176 15.85 -19.83 6.71
C GLU A 176 17.21 -19.33 7.25
N THR A 177 18.33 -19.72 6.62
CA THR A 177 19.66 -19.37 7.15
C THR A 177 19.96 -17.89 6.89
N GLU A 178 20.19 -17.11 7.94
CA GLU A 178 20.62 -15.72 7.79
C GLU A 178 22.01 -15.65 7.13
N VAL A 179 22.06 -15.01 5.95
CA VAL A 179 23.28 -14.84 5.17
C VAL A 179 23.77 -13.39 5.29
N LYS A 180 25.00 -13.20 5.78
CA LYS A 180 25.61 -11.85 5.83
C LYS A 180 25.76 -11.27 4.42
N GLY A 181 25.39 -10.00 4.27
CA GLY A 181 25.43 -9.30 2.98
C GLY A 181 24.35 -9.77 1.99
N HIS A 182 23.31 -10.42 2.49
CA HIS A 182 22.09 -10.67 1.73
C HIS A 182 21.22 -9.42 1.72
N VAL A 183 20.67 -9.08 0.56
CA VAL A 183 19.71 -8.00 0.38
C VAL A 183 18.58 -8.52 -0.49
N GLU A 184 17.36 -8.30 -0.01
CA GLU A 184 16.12 -8.71 -0.64
C GLU A 184 15.33 -7.49 -1.12
N GLY A 185 14.80 -7.57 -2.34
CA GLY A 185 13.78 -6.66 -2.85
C GLY A 185 12.39 -7.30 -2.79
N ASN A 186 11.38 -6.52 -2.41
CA ASN A 186 10.00 -7.00 -2.20
C ASN A 186 9.14 -6.86 -3.47
N THR A 187 9.74 -6.94 -4.65
CA THR A 187 9.07 -7.06 -5.97
C THR A 187 8.16 -5.90 -6.39
N VAL A 188 8.05 -4.83 -5.60
CA VAL A 188 7.25 -3.64 -5.94
C VAL A 188 8.04 -2.58 -6.70
N ALA A 189 7.37 -1.49 -7.07
CA ALA A 189 8.00 -0.33 -7.69
C ALA A 189 9.10 0.26 -6.80
N ILE A 190 10.25 0.53 -7.43
CA ILE A 190 11.41 1.15 -6.80
C ILE A 190 11.23 2.67 -6.87
N GLU A 191 11.37 3.37 -5.76
CA GLU A 191 11.17 4.83 -5.71
C GLU A 191 12.41 5.55 -5.20
N ARG A 192 12.81 6.64 -5.88
CA ARG A 192 13.93 7.51 -5.48
C ARG A 192 13.50 8.97 -5.37
N ILE A 193 14.12 9.68 -4.43
CA ILE A 193 14.11 11.14 -4.36
C ILE A 193 15.41 11.65 -4.98
N ILE A 194 15.30 12.66 -5.84
CA ILE A 194 16.45 13.28 -6.50
C ILE A 194 16.65 14.67 -5.91
N LYS A 195 17.88 14.95 -5.42
CA LYS A 195 18.26 16.29 -4.95
C LYS A 195 19.44 16.83 -5.77
N ILE A 196 19.38 18.12 -6.09
CA ILE A 196 20.48 18.87 -6.68
C ILE A 196 20.92 19.90 -5.65
N ASN A 197 22.22 19.96 -5.36
CA ASN A 197 22.79 20.88 -4.37
C ASN A 197 22.13 20.81 -2.99
N ASN A 198 21.79 19.58 -2.55
CA ASN A 198 21.08 19.22 -1.30
C ASN A 198 19.59 19.64 -1.25
N GLU A 199 19.04 20.17 -2.34
CA GLU A 199 17.63 20.57 -2.41
C GLU A 199 16.88 19.71 -3.40
N VAL A 200 15.64 19.35 -3.08
CA VAL A 200 14.75 18.76 -4.08
C VAL A 200 14.30 19.88 -5.02
N PRO A 201 14.64 19.85 -6.32
CA PRO A 201 14.46 21.00 -7.21
C PRO A 201 12.98 21.33 -7.46
N PHE A 202 12.12 20.31 -7.49
CA PHE A 202 10.68 20.44 -7.66
C PHE A 202 9.95 19.22 -7.08
N THR A 203 8.66 19.36 -6.76
CA THR A 203 7.85 18.36 -6.05
C THR A 203 7.89 16.97 -6.69
N GLU A 204 7.82 16.89 -8.01
CA GLU A 204 7.77 15.63 -8.75
C GLU A 204 9.09 14.84 -8.68
N ALA A 205 10.22 15.51 -8.41
CA ALA A 205 11.53 14.85 -8.19
C ALA A 205 11.60 14.03 -6.89
N ARG A 206 10.56 14.10 -6.04
CA ARG A 206 10.43 13.27 -4.82
C ARG A 206 9.95 11.85 -5.10
N ASN A 207 9.35 11.61 -6.26
CA ASN A 207 8.85 10.29 -6.62
C ASN A 207 9.27 9.98 -8.06
N ILE A 208 10.51 9.53 -8.20
CA ILE A 208 10.97 8.90 -9.43
C ILE A 208 10.83 7.38 -9.27
N ALA A 209 9.95 6.78 -10.06
CA ALA A 209 9.65 5.37 -10.01
C ALA A 209 10.37 4.60 -11.13
N PHE A 210 11.00 3.49 -10.75
CA PHE A 210 11.67 2.56 -11.66
C PHE A 210 10.89 1.26 -11.73
N THR A 211 10.73 0.74 -12.95
CA THR A 211 9.96 -0.47 -13.21
C THR A 211 10.83 -1.72 -13.11
N ARG A 212 10.25 -2.82 -12.62
CA ARG A 212 10.87 -4.15 -12.66
C ARG A 212 10.58 -4.84 -14.00
N VAL A 213 11.09 -6.06 -14.18
CA VAL A 213 10.89 -6.86 -15.40
C VAL A 213 10.36 -8.22 -15.02
N TRP A 214 9.23 -8.61 -15.60
CA TRP A 214 8.50 -9.83 -15.25
C TRP A 214 8.28 -10.69 -16.48
N LYS A 215 8.32 -12.01 -16.28
CA LYS A 215 8.00 -13.01 -17.31
C LYS A 215 7.02 -14.04 -16.78
N ASP A 216 6.23 -14.57 -17.70
CA ASP A 216 5.31 -15.68 -17.42
C ASP A 216 6.09 -17.00 -17.42
N GLU A 217 5.87 -17.82 -16.40
CA GLU A 217 6.43 -19.17 -16.32
C GLU A 217 5.76 -20.05 -17.39
N ILE A 218 6.59 -20.69 -18.22
CA ILE A 218 6.11 -21.59 -19.27
C ILE A 218 6.01 -23.01 -18.69
N PRO A 219 4.83 -23.65 -18.76
CA PRO A 219 4.67 -25.01 -18.25
C PRO A 219 5.53 -26.02 -19.01
N GLU A 220 5.99 -27.07 -18.33
CA GLU A 220 6.81 -28.17 -18.93
C GLU A 220 6.14 -28.80 -20.16
N LYS A 221 4.80 -28.84 -20.15
CA LYS A 221 3.98 -29.39 -21.22
C LYS A 221 3.17 -28.27 -21.87
N ILE A 222 3.45 -28.02 -23.15
CA ILE A 222 2.70 -27.08 -23.97
C ILE A 222 1.64 -27.85 -24.75
N GLU A 223 0.37 -27.54 -24.49
CA GLU A 223 -0.74 -28.15 -25.23
C GLU A 223 -0.91 -27.46 -26.58
N THR A 224 -1.35 -28.20 -27.60
CA THR A 224 -1.69 -27.63 -28.92
C THR A 224 -3.19 -27.77 -29.15
N ILE A 225 -3.87 -26.64 -29.36
CA ILE A 225 -5.30 -26.64 -29.69
C ILE A 225 -5.51 -26.27 -31.15
N LYS A 226 -6.62 -26.73 -31.72
CA LYS A 226 -7.08 -26.29 -33.04
C LYS A 226 -8.14 -25.23 -32.89
N PHE A 227 -7.81 -24.00 -33.29
CA PHE A 227 -8.75 -22.89 -33.33
C PHE A 227 -8.75 -22.28 -34.73
N GLY A 228 -9.94 -22.04 -35.31
CA GLY A 228 -10.05 -21.51 -36.68
C GLY A 228 -9.44 -22.40 -37.78
N GLY A 229 -9.08 -23.65 -37.49
CA GLY A 229 -8.38 -24.55 -38.40
C GLY A 229 -6.85 -24.45 -38.37
N VAL A 230 -6.29 -23.66 -37.45
CA VAL A 230 -4.85 -23.46 -37.23
C VAL A 230 -4.45 -24.14 -35.91
N ASP A 231 -3.27 -24.76 -35.89
CA ASP A 231 -2.67 -25.30 -34.67
C ASP A 231 -2.07 -24.15 -33.86
N MET A 232 -2.44 -24.04 -32.59
CA MET A 232 -1.98 -22.99 -31.67
C MET A 232 -1.37 -23.62 -30.42
N GLU A 233 -0.14 -23.24 -30.11
CA GLU A 233 0.55 -23.61 -28.88
C GLU A 233 0.02 -22.78 -27.71
N ARG A 234 -0.29 -23.48 -26.61
CA ARG A 234 -0.92 -22.93 -25.40
C ARG A 234 0.02 -23.14 -24.21
N PRO A 235 0.82 -22.13 -23.83
CA PRO A 235 1.74 -22.20 -22.70
C PRO A 235 1.02 -21.94 -21.38
N PHE A 236 -0.14 -22.55 -21.17
CA PHE A 236 -0.97 -22.36 -19.97
C PHE A 236 -1.27 -23.71 -19.32
N ARG A 237 -1.18 -23.76 -17.99
CA ARG A 237 -1.66 -24.91 -17.21
C ARG A 237 -3.17 -25.03 -17.37
N GLN A 238 -3.69 -26.25 -17.28
CA GLN A 238 -5.14 -26.50 -17.35
C GLN A 238 -5.64 -27.20 -16.09
N ASP A 239 -6.85 -26.83 -15.64
CA ASP A 239 -7.56 -27.56 -14.59
C ASP A 239 -8.15 -28.90 -15.11
N LYS A 240 -8.74 -29.72 -14.23
CA LYS A 240 -9.32 -31.03 -14.62
C LYS A 240 -10.46 -30.93 -15.64
N HIS A 241 -11.04 -29.73 -15.79
CA HIS A 241 -12.10 -29.43 -16.74
C HIS A 241 -11.56 -28.86 -18.06
N GLY A 242 -10.24 -28.69 -18.15
CA GLY A 242 -9.54 -28.14 -19.31
C GLY A 242 -9.71 -26.63 -19.45
N ASN A 243 -9.99 -25.91 -18.35
CA ASN A 243 -9.88 -24.46 -18.28
C ASN A 243 -8.42 -24.07 -18.12
N GLU A 244 -7.97 -23.06 -18.85
CA GLU A 244 -6.63 -22.51 -18.69
C GLU A 244 -6.53 -21.68 -17.40
N ILE A 245 -5.44 -21.90 -16.67
CA ILE A 245 -5.10 -21.23 -15.41
C ILE A 245 -4.03 -20.19 -15.74
N ARG A 246 -4.10 -19.04 -15.05
CA ARG A 246 -3.08 -17.99 -15.08
C ARG A 246 -1.67 -18.61 -14.89
N SER A 247 -0.71 -18.15 -15.70
CA SER A 247 0.70 -18.49 -15.49
C SER A 247 1.22 -17.84 -14.21
N LYS A 248 2.06 -18.57 -13.46
CA LYS A 248 2.87 -17.96 -12.41
C LYS A 248 3.82 -16.95 -13.08
N LYS A 249 4.13 -15.84 -12.42
CA LYS A 249 5.10 -14.86 -12.91
C LYS A 249 6.35 -14.93 -12.04
N TYR A 250 7.49 -14.71 -12.67
CA TYR A 250 8.76 -14.55 -11.98
C TYR A 250 9.45 -13.28 -12.48
N GLU A 251 10.25 -12.67 -11.62
CA GLU A 251 11.05 -11.52 -12.02
C GLU A 251 12.22 -12.00 -12.88
N ASP A 252 12.49 -11.29 -13.98
CA ASP A 252 13.64 -11.51 -14.86
C ASP A 252 14.57 -10.27 -14.83
N PRO A 253 15.29 -10.06 -13.72
CA PRO A 253 16.23 -8.95 -13.54
C PRO A 253 17.14 -8.70 -14.74
N SER A 254 17.04 -7.50 -15.30
CA SER A 254 17.87 -7.06 -16.43
C SER A 254 18.21 -5.57 -16.31
N TRP A 255 19.36 -5.18 -16.88
CA TRP A 255 19.79 -3.78 -16.90
C TRP A 255 18.84 -2.93 -17.73
N ARG A 256 18.52 -1.75 -17.20
CA ARG A 256 17.63 -0.79 -17.84
C ARG A 256 18.17 0.62 -17.74
N GLU A 257 17.92 1.38 -18.78
CA GLU A 257 18.12 2.83 -18.78
C GLU A 257 16.80 3.52 -18.44
N HIS A 258 16.86 4.53 -17.59
CA HIS A 258 15.73 5.39 -17.29
C HIS A 258 16.15 6.85 -17.26
N VAL A 259 15.68 7.60 -18.24
CA VAL A 259 15.72 9.07 -18.19
C VAL A 259 14.65 9.52 -17.21
N LEU A 260 15.04 10.33 -16.23
CA LEU A 260 14.15 10.75 -15.16
C LEU A 260 12.99 11.56 -15.74
N ARG A 261 11.77 11.18 -15.37
CA ARG A 261 10.52 11.75 -15.86
C ARG A 261 9.43 11.61 -14.81
N ASP A 262 8.27 12.23 -15.06
CA ASP A 262 7.16 12.20 -14.12
C ASP A 262 6.53 10.80 -14.01
N SER A 263 6.67 10.18 -12.84
CA SER A 263 6.03 8.89 -12.52
C SER A 263 4.50 8.95 -12.56
N ASN A 264 3.89 10.13 -12.42
CA ASN A 264 2.44 10.30 -12.54
C ASN A 264 1.98 10.58 -13.98
N ALA A 265 2.92 10.81 -14.90
CA ALA A 265 2.72 11.09 -16.32
C ALA A 265 1.88 12.35 -16.65
N PHE A 266 1.79 13.32 -15.74
CA PHE A 266 1.26 14.66 -15.97
C PHE A 266 2.20 15.55 -16.80
N TYR A 267 3.46 15.14 -16.93
CA TYR A 267 4.42 15.69 -17.89
C TYR A 267 4.81 14.59 -18.87
N THR A 268 4.67 14.87 -20.16
CA THR A 268 4.95 13.90 -21.24
C THR A 268 6.46 13.76 -21.49
N ASP A 269 7.19 14.85 -21.32
CA ASP A 269 8.63 14.91 -21.57
C ASP A 269 9.45 14.55 -20.33
N ASN A 270 10.70 14.18 -20.56
CA ASN A 270 11.65 13.91 -19.50
C ASN A 270 12.00 15.19 -18.73
N PHE A 271 12.30 15.04 -17.44
CA PHE A 271 12.60 16.17 -16.60
C PHE A 271 13.90 16.87 -16.99
N LEU A 272 13.90 18.18 -16.79
CA LEU A 272 15.05 19.06 -16.95
C LEU A 272 15.50 19.55 -15.57
N PHE A 273 16.77 19.37 -15.27
CA PHE A 273 17.42 19.78 -14.03
C PHE A 273 18.42 20.89 -14.33
N TYR A 274 18.38 21.96 -13.56
CA TYR A 274 19.28 23.08 -13.73
C TYR A 274 20.54 22.81 -12.92
N PHE A 275 21.68 22.97 -13.57
CA PHE A 275 22.98 22.89 -12.92
C PHE A 275 23.73 24.22 -13.09
N GLU A 276 24.45 24.63 -12.05
CA GLU A 276 25.37 25.76 -12.12
C GLU A 276 26.67 25.38 -12.84
N GLU A 277 27.38 26.34 -13.41
CA GLU A 277 28.72 26.10 -13.96
C GLU A 277 29.70 25.75 -12.81
N GLY A 278 30.43 24.65 -12.96
CA GLY A 278 31.38 24.16 -11.95
C GLY A 278 30.82 23.02 -11.10
N GLU A 279 31.18 23.00 -9.82
CA GLU A 279 30.88 21.88 -8.91
C GLU A 279 29.45 21.96 -8.37
N ASN A 280 28.66 20.93 -8.63
CA ASN A 280 27.33 20.69 -8.09
C ASN A 280 27.32 19.34 -7.34
N SER A 281 26.28 19.09 -6.54
CA SER A 281 26.01 17.76 -5.99
C SER A 281 24.69 17.18 -6.49
N LEU A 282 24.71 15.89 -6.85
CA LEU A 282 23.52 15.09 -7.16
C LEU A 282 23.35 14.04 -6.06
N GLU A 283 22.20 14.02 -5.38
CA GLU A 283 21.85 13.00 -4.40
C GLU A 283 20.72 12.12 -4.94
N ILE A 284 20.91 10.80 -4.84
CA ILE A 284 19.90 9.79 -5.12
C ILE A 284 19.56 9.10 -3.79
N TYR A 285 18.37 9.38 -3.26
CA TYR A 285 17.90 8.86 -1.96
C TYR A 285 16.88 7.73 -2.16
N GLY A 286 17.10 6.61 -1.47
CA GLY A 286 16.29 5.40 -1.45
C GLY A 286 15.01 5.55 -0.66
N SER A 287 13.91 5.99 -1.29
CA SER A 287 12.62 6.09 -0.61
C SER A 287 11.95 4.73 -0.41
N ARG A 288 12.14 3.80 -1.37
CA ARG A 288 11.52 2.47 -1.37
C ARG A 288 12.24 1.52 -2.33
N GLU A 289 12.38 0.27 -1.89
CA GLU A 289 13.06 -0.86 -2.51
C GLU A 289 14.56 -0.68 -2.76
N PRO A 290 15.36 -1.74 -2.56
CA PRO A 290 16.75 -1.73 -2.93
C PRO A 290 16.94 -1.85 -4.45
N VAL A 291 18.02 -1.25 -4.97
CA VAL A 291 18.40 -1.34 -6.39
C VAL A 291 19.90 -1.18 -6.55
N LEU A 292 20.44 -1.72 -7.64
CA LEU A 292 21.81 -1.46 -8.09
C LEU A 292 21.81 -0.40 -9.20
N PHE A 293 22.68 0.60 -9.10
CA PHE A 293 22.95 1.58 -10.14
C PHE A 293 24.32 1.34 -10.79
N GLY A 294 24.39 1.50 -12.12
CA GLY A 294 25.61 1.27 -12.91
C GLY A 294 26.27 2.55 -13.41
N ASP A 295 25.56 3.29 -14.26
CA ASP A 295 26.05 4.54 -14.87
C ASP A 295 25.01 5.65 -14.69
N ILE A 296 25.52 6.88 -14.56
CA ILE A 296 24.73 8.10 -14.51
C ILE A 296 25.18 8.99 -15.67
N GLU A 297 24.23 9.41 -16.50
CA GLU A 297 24.49 10.32 -17.61
C GLU A 297 23.69 11.61 -17.43
N ILE A 298 24.36 12.75 -17.47
CA ILE A 298 23.75 14.07 -17.45
C ILE A 298 23.97 14.69 -18.82
N PHE A 299 22.90 14.94 -19.56
CA PHE A 299 22.96 15.24 -20.99
C PHE A 299 21.81 16.15 -21.43
N VAL A 300 21.84 16.59 -22.68
CA VAL A 300 20.71 17.28 -23.32
C VAL A 300 20.12 16.32 -24.34
N GLU A 301 18.85 15.96 -24.16
CA GLU A 301 18.14 15.02 -25.04
C GLU A 301 18.01 15.54 -26.48
N ASP A 302 18.07 14.62 -27.44
CA ASP A 302 17.86 14.93 -28.85
C ASP A 302 16.37 15.13 -29.16
N GLU A 303 16.00 16.20 -29.86
CA GLU A 303 14.65 16.33 -30.42
C GLU A 303 14.36 15.17 -31.40
N LEU A 304 13.25 14.48 -31.18
CA LEU A 304 12.84 13.38 -32.04
C LEU A 304 12.32 13.91 -33.38
N ILE A 305 12.61 13.17 -34.45
CA ILE A 305 11.99 13.45 -35.75
C ILE A 305 10.48 13.23 -35.68
N HIS A 306 9.71 14.07 -36.37
CA HIS A 306 8.28 13.85 -36.58
C HIS A 306 8.02 12.77 -37.64
N TYR A 307 6.84 12.15 -37.59
CA TYR A 307 6.43 11.17 -38.58
C TYR A 307 6.42 11.75 -39.99
N HIS A 308 5.82 12.93 -40.14
CA HIS A 308 5.89 13.77 -41.33
C HIS A 308 6.79 14.98 -41.07
N GLY A 309 7.60 15.36 -42.06
CA GLY A 309 8.51 16.49 -41.93
C GLY A 309 7.82 17.84 -41.64
N THR A 310 8.46 18.66 -40.82
CA THR A 310 8.10 20.05 -40.52
C THR A 310 8.96 21.01 -41.35
N ASP A 311 8.50 22.25 -41.56
CA ASP A 311 9.08 23.34 -42.37
C ASP A 311 10.54 23.18 -42.88
N GLY A 312 10.75 22.37 -43.92
CA GLY A 312 12.03 22.23 -44.63
C GLY A 312 12.86 20.98 -44.29
N GLU A 313 12.47 20.20 -43.27
CA GLU A 313 13.10 18.96 -42.86
C GLU A 313 12.26 17.72 -43.25
N LYS A 314 12.90 16.55 -43.32
CA LYS A 314 12.22 15.29 -43.66
C LYS A 314 11.89 14.53 -42.38
N GLY A 315 10.63 14.10 -42.24
CA GLY A 315 10.21 13.22 -41.16
C GLY A 315 10.54 11.75 -41.44
N TYR A 316 10.17 10.88 -40.50
CA TYR A 316 10.38 9.44 -40.60
C TYR A 316 9.82 8.85 -41.90
N TYR A 317 8.61 9.27 -42.31
CA TYR A 317 7.97 8.81 -43.53
C TYR A 317 8.81 9.19 -44.75
N GLU A 318 9.19 10.46 -44.91
CA GLU A 318 9.94 10.94 -46.08
C GLU A 318 11.39 10.43 -46.15
N LEU A 319 11.98 10.08 -44.99
CA LEU A 319 13.29 9.43 -44.90
C LEU A 319 13.24 7.97 -45.38
N THR A 320 12.07 7.33 -45.33
CA THR A 320 11.89 5.93 -45.68
C THR A 320 11.21 5.70 -47.04
N ASP A 321 10.44 6.68 -47.55
CA ASP A 321 9.47 6.58 -48.68
C ASP A 321 10.05 6.07 -50.02
N GLY A 322 11.38 6.07 -50.18
CA GLY A 322 12.08 5.60 -51.38
C GLY A 322 12.45 4.10 -51.41
N LYS A 323 12.12 3.33 -50.37
CA LYS A 323 12.50 1.91 -50.26
C LYS A 323 11.45 1.00 -50.93
N THR A 324 11.89 0.00 -51.70
CA THR A 324 11.02 -0.97 -52.39
C THR A 324 10.35 -1.93 -51.40
N SER A 325 9.03 -2.08 -51.48
CA SER A 325 8.24 -3.03 -50.67
C SER A 325 7.77 -4.23 -51.51
N ASN A 326 8.09 -5.45 -51.08
CA ASN A 326 7.59 -6.71 -51.67
C ASN A 326 6.73 -7.51 -50.67
N VAL A 327 6.23 -6.85 -49.62
CA VAL A 327 5.45 -7.49 -48.55
C VAL A 327 4.09 -7.91 -49.09
N THR A 328 3.74 -9.18 -48.87
CA THR A 328 2.45 -9.79 -49.26
C THR A 328 1.82 -10.48 -48.06
N SER A 329 0.58 -10.94 -48.19
CA SER A 329 -0.16 -11.68 -47.16
C SER A 329 0.60 -12.85 -46.53
N GLU A 330 1.47 -13.53 -47.29
CA GLU A 330 2.28 -14.67 -46.82
C GLU A 330 3.35 -14.26 -45.79
N HIS A 331 3.70 -12.97 -45.74
CA HIS A 331 4.69 -12.40 -44.81
C HIS A 331 4.04 -11.77 -43.57
N THR A 332 2.74 -12.00 -43.36
CA THR A 332 2.00 -11.50 -42.19
C THR A 332 2.42 -12.24 -40.94
N ILE A 333 2.73 -11.49 -39.89
CA ILE A 333 3.10 -12.04 -38.59
C ILE A 333 1.97 -11.75 -37.61
N LYS A 334 1.56 -12.75 -36.84
CA LYS A 334 0.54 -12.62 -35.81
C LYS A 334 1.14 -13.03 -34.46
N ILE A 335 1.07 -12.11 -33.50
CA ILE A 335 1.55 -12.28 -32.14
C ILE A 335 0.31 -12.40 -31.24
N GLN A 336 0.24 -13.44 -30.42
CA GLN A 336 -0.81 -13.60 -29.40
C GLN A 336 -0.51 -12.66 -28.24
N ALA A 337 -1.45 -11.78 -27.88
CA ALA A 337 -1.16 -10.74 -26.88
C ALA A 337 -1.07 -11.30 -25.47
N GLU A 338 -1.74 -12.42 -25.20
CA GLU A 338 -1.64 -13.17 -23.96
C GLU A 338 -0.27 -13.86 -23.76
N GLN A 339 0.67 -13.74 -24.71
CA GLN A 339 2.03 -14.29 -24.63
C GLN A 339 3.07 -13.18 -24.79
N PRO A 340 3.20 -12.26 -23.81
CA PRO A 340 4.19 -11.20 -23.85
C PRO A 340 5.62 -11.75 -23.74
N LEU A 341 6.60 -11.02 -24.29
CA LEU A 341 8.02 -11.29 -24.04
C LEU A 341 8.38 -10.98 -22.58
N ALA A 342 7.91 -9.83 -22.08
CA ALA A 342 8.07 -9.38 -20.71
C ALA A 342 7.05 -8.28 -20.37
N THR A 343 6.83 -8.04 -19.07
CA THR A 343 5.99 -6.96 -18.55
C THR A 343 6.72 -6.16 -17.46
N SER A 344 6.27 -4.92 -17.24
CA SER A 344 6.86 -4.02 -16.24
C SER A 344 6.49 -4.31 -14.79
N ASP A 345 5.40 -5.07 -14.62
CA ASP A 345 4.68 -5.21 -13.37
C ASP A 345 4.03 -6.60 -13.34
N GLN A 346 4.00 -7.20 -12.15
CA GLN A 346 3.41 -8.51 -11.90
C GLN A 346 1.89 -8.48 -12.08
N VAL A 347 1.24 -7.32 -11.87
CA VAL A 347 -0.22 -7.17 -12.03
C VAL A 347 -0.68 -7.35 -13.48
N ILE A 348 0.24 -7.23 -14.44
CA ILE A 348 -0.03 -7.32 -15.88
C ILE A 348 0.06 -8.80 -16.31
N TYR A 349 -1.01 -9.55 -16.07
CA TYR A 349 -1.12 -10.94 -16.50
C TYR A 349 -2.23 -11.16 -17.53
N PRO A 350 -2.09 -12.19 -18.37
CA PRO A 350 -3.14 -12.64 -19.28
C PRO A 350 -4.46 -12.98 -18.57
N ILE A 351 -5.58 -12.58 -19.18
CA ILE A 351 -6.93 -12.85 -18.68
C ILE A 351 -7.79 -13.56 -19.74
N SER A 352 -9.01 -13.91 -19.37
CA SER A 352 -9.97 -14.55 -20.27
C SER A 352 -11.13 -13.62 -20.61
N ASP A 353 -11.38 -13.41 -21.90
CA ASP A 353 -12.58 -12.77 -22.43
C ASP A 353 -13.46 -13.79 -23.15
N LYS A 354 -14.74 -13.85 -22.77
CA LYS A 354 -15.77 -14.65 -23.46
C LYS A 354 -16.85 -13.80 -24.10
N THR A 355 -16.66 -12.48 -24.15
CA THR A 355 -17.69 -11.56 -24.68
C THR A 355 -17.79 -11.63 -26.21
N SER A 356 -16.70 -11.98 -26.90
CA SER A 356 -16.70 -12.18 -28.36
C SER A 356 -16.38 -13.63 -28.76
N SER A 357 -17.11 -14.12 -29.77
CA SER A 357 -16.91 -15.48 -30.31
C SER A 357 -15.63 -15.65 -31.13
N ILE A 358 -14.98 -14.55 -31.53
CA ILE A 358 -13.76 -14.54 -32.35
C ILE A 358 -12.51 -14.07 -31.60
N THR A 359 -12.59 -13.84 -30.28
CA THR A 359 -11.38 -13.71 -29.44
C THR A 359 -10.56 -14.99 -29.55
N GLU A 360 -9.24 -14.87 -29.64
CA GLU A 360 -8.39 -16.00 -30.00
C GLU A 360 -7.56 -16.48 -28.80
N PRO A 361 -7.77 -17.70 -28.30
CA PRO A 361 -8.83 -18.66 -28.61
C PRO A 361 -10.13 -18.42 -27.82
N SER A 362 -11.27 -18.89 -28.36
CA SER A 362 -12.57 -18.88 -27.68
C SER A 362 -13.13 -20.30 -27.46
N SER A 363 -13.94 -20.48 -26.42
CA SER A 363 -14.65 -21.73 -26.13
C SER A 363 -16.00 -21.49 -25.46
N THR A 364 -17.02 -22.26 -25.84
CA THR A 364 -18.36 -22.20 -25.22
C THR A 364 -18.45 -22.95 -23.90
N SER A 365 -17.50 -23.85 -23.61
CA SER A 365 -17.53 -24.69 -22.40
C SER A 365 -16.35 -24.48 -21.46
N LYS A 366 -15.20 -24.00 -21.99
CA LYS A 366 -13.96 -23.82 -21.25
C LYS A 366 -13.66 -22.34 -21.06
N THR A 367 -12.96 -21.99 -19.99
CA THR A 367 -12.29 -20.69 -19.84
C THR A 367 -10.90 -20.81 -20.44
N LEU A 368 -10.62 -20.01 -21.48
CA LEU A 368 -9.31 -19.93 -22.12
C LEU A 368 -8.77 -18.52 -21.91
N VAL A 369 -7.48 -18.42 -21.65
CA VAL A 369 -6.75 -17.17 -21.48
C VAL A 369 -6.46 -16.61 -22.89
N ASN A 370 -7.00 -15.46 -23.27
CA ASN A 370 -7.04 -15.09 -24.69
C ASN A 370 -6.91 -13.58 -24.95
N ASN A 371 -6.58 -12.83 -23.91
CA ASN A 371 -6.22 -11.43 -24.03
C ASN A 371 -5.35 -11.01 -22.85
N ILE A 372 -4.78 -9.83 -22.96
CA ILE A 372 -4.04 -9.17 -21.87
C ILE A 372 -4.49 -7.72 -21.74
N GLY A 373 -4.40 -7.19 -20.51
CA GLY A 373 -4.60 -5.78 -20.22
C GLY A 373 -5.95 -5.46 -19.56
N GLY A 374 -6.66 -4.46 -20.09
CA GLY A 374 -7.84 -3.89 -19.42
C GLY A 374 -7.43 -3.23 -18.11
N GLU A 375 -8.11 -3.58 -17.01
CA GLU A 375 -7.75 -3.10 -15.66
C GLU A 375 -6.38 -3.61 -15.18
N LYS A 376 -5.85 -4.67 -15.79
CA LYS A 376 -4.51 -5.19 -15.48
C LYS A 376 -3.38 -4.42 -16.16
N TRP A 377 -3.70 -3.54 -17.11
CA TRP A 377 -2.74 -2.66 -17.79
C TRP A 377 -3.36 -1.28 -18.04
N GLN A 378 -3.26 -0.40 -17.04
CA GLN A 378 -3.94 0.89 -17.05
C GLN A 378 -3.17 2.04 -16.39
N ILE A 379 -2.11 1.74 -15.62
CA ILE A 379 -1.35 2.75 -14.88
C ILE A 379 -0.22 3.26 -15.78
N ALA A 380 -0.05 4.59 -15.86
CA ALA A 380 1.04 5.17 -16.63
C ALA A 380 2.42 4.63 -16.19
N GLY A 381 3.32 4.44 -17.16
CA GLY A 381 4.62 3.79 -16.95
C GLY A 381 4.58 2.25 -17.05
N GLN A 382 3.41 1.61 -16.94
CA GLN A 382 3.29 0.17 -17.15
C GLN A 382 3.51 -0.19 -18.62
N TRP A 383 4.35 -1.18 -18.90
CA TRP A 383 4.66 -1.60 -20.27
C TRP A 383 4.56 -3.11 -20.48
N ILE A 384 4.31 -3.48 -21.74
CA ILE A 384 4.31 -4.85 -22.24
C ILE A 384 5.20 -4.88 -23.48
N SER A 385 6.10 -5.85 -23.56
CA SER A 385 6.98 -6.05 -24.72
C SER A 385 6.64 -7.32 -25.50
N TYR A 386 6.86 -7.27 -26.82
CA TYR A 386 6.67 -8.38 -27.75
C TYR A 386 7.83 -8.47 -28.73
N GLU A 387 8.23 -9.67 -29.11
CA GLU A 387 9.29 -9.91 -30.08
C GLU A 387 8.73 -10.47 -31.39
N PHE A 388 9.30 -10.06 -32.52
CA PHE A 388 9.06 -10.72 -33.80
C PHE A 388 10.25 -10.64 -34.76
N THR A 389 10.37 -11.61 -35.65
CA THR A 389 11.37 -11.60 -36.73
C THR A 389 10.72 -11.25 -38.06
N CYS A 390 11.23 -10.20 -38.71
CA CYS A 390 10.70 -9.73 -39.98
C CYS A 390 11.07 -10.67 -41.14
N GLN A 391 10.08 -11.13 -41.90
CA GLN A 391 10.29 -12.11 -42.98
C GLN A 391 10.71 -11.49 -44.32
N GLU A 392 10.33 -10.25 -44.60
CA GLU A 392 10.64 -9.55 -45.85
C GLU A 392 10.81 -8.05 -45.61
N SER A 393 11.71 -7.39 -46.34
CA SER A 393 11.92 -5.96 -46.14
C SER A 393 10.78 -5.16 -46.75
N GLY A 394 10.25 -4.18 -46.00
CA GLY A 394 9.23 -3.29 -46.54
C GLY A 394 8.46 -2.55 -45.45
N TYR A 395 7.33 -1.98 -45.89
CA TYR A 395 6.42 -1.24 -45.03
C TYR A 395 5.34 -2.13 -44.45
N TYR A 396 5.18 -2.00 -43.13
CA TYR A 396 4.20 -2.73 -42.36
C TYR A 396 3.29 -1.78 -41.58
N TYR A 397 2.05 -2.19 -41.43
CA TYR A 397 1.19 -1.72 -40.34
C TYR A 397 1.35 -2.66 -39.15
N ILE A 398 1.43 -2.08 -37.95
CA ILE A 398 1.22 -2.78 -36.69
C ILE A 398 -0.25 -2.57 -36.31
N ILE A 399 -1.00 -3.67 -36.17
CA ILE A 399 -2.47 -3.65 -36.01
C ILE A 399 -2.83 -4.52 -34.81
N PRO A 400 -2.98 -3.94 -33.61
CA PRO A 400 -3.58 -4.63 -32.50
C PRO A 400 -5.08 -4.84 -32.73
N ARG A 401 -5.61 -6.00 -32.37
CA ARG A 401 -7.03 -6.17 -32.06
C ARG A 401 -7.21 -5.76 -30.61
N ALA A 402 -7.70 -4.54 -30.40
CA ALA A 402 -7.77 -3.92 -29.08
C ALA A 402 -9.18 -3.45 -28.74
N LYS A 403 -9.46 -3.32 -27.44
CA LYS A 403 -10.73 -2.84 -26.91
C LYS A 403 -10.51 -1.98 -25.67
N GLN A 404 -10.90 -0.71 -25.77
CA GLN A 404 -11.08 0.19 -24.63
C GLN A 404 -12.60 0.32 -24.42
N ALA A 405 -13.11 -0.30 -23.36
CA ALA A 405 -14.55 -0.30 -23.05
C ALA A 405 -14.86 0.09 -21.61
N THR A 406 -13.84 0.54 -20.87
CA THR A 406 -13.96 0.79 -19.42
C THR A 406 -14.47 2.20 -19.14
N TYR A 407 -13.92 3.21 -19.80
CA TYR A 407 -14.26 4.61 -19.56
C TYR A 407 -14.84 5.22 -20.85
N ALA A 408 -16.15 5.44 -20.85
CA ALA A 408 -16.87 6.01 -21.98
C ALA A 408 -16.51 7.48 -22.21
N GLY A 409 -16.26 7.86 -23.45
CA GLY A 409 -15.95 9.24 -23.81
C GLY A 409 -14.53 9.68 -23.42
N ILE A 410 -13.59 8.75 -23.29
CA ILE A 410 -12.13 9.03 -23.24
C ILE A 410 -11.41 7.98 -24.10
N PHE A 411 -10.18 8.25 -24.50
CA PHE A 411 -9.33 7.26 -25.17
C PHE A 411 -8.29 6.72 -24.19
N ALA A 412 -7.77 5.52 -24.49
CA ALA A 412 -6.54 5.02 -23.90
C ALA A 412 -5.35 5.40 -24.78
N SER A 413 -4.22 5.77 -24.17
CA SER A 413 -2.99 6.10 -24.90
C SER A 413 -1.85 5.13 -24.61
N ARG A 414 -1.02 4.85 -25.63
CA ARG A 414 0.22 4.07 -25.49
C ARG A 414 1.37 4.75 -26.22
N SER A 415 2.56 4.71 -25.65
CA SER A 415 3.78 4.97 -26.42
C SER A 415 4.32 3.67 -27.02
N LEU A 416 5.05 3.75 -28.13
CA LEU A 416 5.73 2.63 -28.77
C LEU A 416 7.22 2.90 -28.90
N LYS A 417 8.03 2.05 -28.25
CA LYS A 417 9.46 1.93 -28.53
C LYS A 417 9.72 0.71 -29.39
N ILE A 418 10.67 0.83 -30.33
CA ILE A 418 11.16 -0.27 -31.16
C ILE A 418 12.63 -0.45 -30.84
N ASN A 419 13.01 -1.60 -30.27
CA ASN A 419 14.36 -1.88 -29.78
C ASN A 419 14.86 -0.84 -28.76
N GLY A 420 13.98 -0.35 -27.88
CA GLY A 420 14.31 0.59 -26.81
C GLY A 420 14.23 2.07 -27.19
N GLU A 421 14.07 2.41 -28.47
CA GLU A 421 14.04 3.80 -28.94
C GLU A 421 12.66 4.18 -29.52
N TYR A 422 12.27 5.45 -29.34
CA TYR A 422 11.11 6.01 -30.02
C TYR A 422 11.42 6.24 -31.50
N PRO A 423 10.64 5.70 -32.44
CA PRO A 423 10.94 5.86 -33.87
C PRO A 423 10.68 7.28 -34.40
N PHE A 424 9.76 8.01 -33.77
CA PHE A 424 9.37 9.39 -34.07
C PHE A 424 8.51 9.95 -32.91
N GLU A 425 8.33 11.27 -32.85
CA GLU A 425 7.64 11.96 -31.76
C GLU A 425 6.20 11.47 -31.53
N GLU A 426 5.40 11.30 -32.60
CA GLU A 426 4.00 10.86 -32.50
C GLU A 426 3.84 9.42 -32.00
N ALA A 427 4.92 8.62 -32.00
CA ALA A 427 4.92 7.29 -31.40
C ALA A 427 4.85 7.34 -29.87
N LYS A 428 5.05 8.50 -29.23
CA LYS A 428 4.90 8.69 -27.79
C LYS A 428 3.43 8.69 -27.32
N TYR A 429 2.45 8.91 -28.20
CA TYR A 429 1.04 9.14 -27.80
C TYR A 429 0.03 8.52 -28.78
N LEU A 430 0.16 7.21 -29.04
CA LEU A 430 -0.78 6.46 -29.87
C LEU A 430 -2.16 6.38 -29.22
N GLN A 431 -3.22 6.55 -30.00
CA GLN A 431 -4.58 6.71 -29.50
C GLN A 431 -5.48 5.48 -29.76
N PHE A 432 -6.18 5.03 -28.72
CA PHE A 432 -7.17 3.95 -28.74
C PHE A 432 -8.51 4.47 -28.19
N ASN A 433 -9.42 4.82 -29.09
CA ASN A 433 -10.72 5.40 -28.72
C ASN A 433 -11.64 4.39 -28.02
N TYR A 434 -12.54 4.90 -27.18
CA TYR A 434 -13.60 4.11 -26.56
C TYR A 434 -14.47 3.42 -27.61
N SER A 435 -14.71 2.12 -27.39
CA SER A 435 -15.61 1.28 -28.16
C SER A 435 -16.04 0.07 -27.33
N ASP A 436 -17.34 -0.19 -27.24
CA ASP A 436 -17.86 -1.43 -26.65
C ASP A 436 -17.49 -2.67 -27.48
N ASP A 437 -17.14 -2.48 -28.75
CA ASP A 437 -16.70 -3.51 -29.68
C ASP A 437 -15.16 -3.56 -29.77
N TRP A 438 -14.61 -4.74 -30.07
CA TRP A 438 -13.20 -4.86 -30.44
C TRP A 438 -12.92 -4.13 -31.76
N GLU A 439 -11.76 -3.48 -31.86
CA GLU A 439 -11.31 -2.75 -33.03
C GLU A 439 -9.97 -3.30 -33.57
N THR A 440 -9.80 -3.29 -34.89
CA THR A 440 -8.54 -3.63 -35.57
C THR A 440 -8.12 -2.48 -36.47
N LYS A 441 -7.37 -1.53 -35.91
CA LYS A 441 -6.87 -0.33 -36.61
C LYS A 441 -5.34 -0.33 -36.58
N PRO A 442 -4.65 0.14 -37.64
CA PRO A 442 -3.23 0.45 -37.54
C PRO A 442 -2.95 1.42 -36.39
N LEU A 443 -1.78 1.33 -35.78
CA LEU A 443 -1.33 2.34 -34.81
C LEU A 443 -1.41 3.75 -35.42
N ASN A 444 -1.95 4.68 -34.65
CA ASN A 444 -2.28 6.03 -35.10
C ASN A 444 -2.31 7.01 -33.92
N ASP A 445 -2.30 8.31 -34.23
CA ASP A 445 -2.43 9.43 -33.28
C ASP A 445 -3.86 9.98 -33.18
N GLY A 446 -4.86 9.20 -33.61
CA GLY A 446 -6.25 9.63 -33.77
C GLY A 446 -6.57 10.22 -35.15
N THR A 447 -5.56 10.60 -35.94
CA THR A 447 -5.73 11.22 -37.27
C THR A 447 -5.00 10.47 -38.38
N THR A 448 -3.77 10.02 -38.12
CA THR A 448 -2.82 9.50 -39.11
C THR A 448 -2.42 8.09 -38.76
N ASN A 449 -2.61 7.15 -39.70
CA ASN A 449 -2.16 5.77 -39.55
C ASN A 449 -0.66 5.64 -39.86
N PHE A 450 0.13 5.15 -38.91
CA PHE A 450 1.57 5.05 -39.05
C PHE A 450 2.03 3.77 -39.75
N ARG A 451 2.96 3.93 -40.69
CA ARG A 451 3.66 2.83 -41.38
C ARG A 451 5.08 2.73 -40.86
N PHE A 452 5.52 1.51 -40.58
CA PHE A 452 6.86 1.23 -40.06
C PHE A 452 7.67 0.46 -41.11
N TYR A 453 8.93 0.85 -41.31
CA TYR A 453 9.83 0.13 -42.21
C TYR A 453 10.67 -0.89 -41.44
N PHE A 454 10.56 -2.16 -41.81
CA PHE A 454 11.36 -3.24 -41.23
C PHE A 454 12.24 -3.92 -42.28
N GLU A 455 13.41 -4.37 -41.85
CA GLU A 455 14.35 -5.13 -42.66
C GLU A 455 14.26 -6.63 -42.43
N LYS A 456 14.30 -7.39 -43.53
CA LYS A 456 14.29 -8.85 -43.56
C LYS A 456 15.35 -9.48 -42.66
N GLY A 457 14.95 -10.50 -41.92
CA GLY A 457 15.82 -11.32 -41.08
C GLY A 457 16.27 -10.63 -39.78
N LYS A 458 15.88 -9.38 -39.54
CA LYS A 458 16.08 -8.72 -38.25
C LYS A 458 14.93 -9.05 -37.30
N THR A 459 15.29 -9.21 -36.04
CA THR A 459 14.35 -9.32 -34.93
C THR A 459 14.15 -7.94 -34.32
N TYR A 460 12.90 -7.61 -34.01
CA TYR A 460 12.50 -6.36 -33.39
C TYR A 460 11.72 -6.65 -32.11
N VAL A 461 11.96 -5.83 -31.10
CA VAL A 461 11.19 -5.80 -29.86
C VAL A 461 10.30 -4.56 -29.88
N LEU A 462 8.99 -4.77 -29.80
CA LEU A 462 7.99 -3.73 -29.64
C LEU A 462 7.68 -3.60 -28.16
N GLU A 463 7.91 -2.43 -27.56
CA GLU A 463 7.52 -2.13 -26.18
C GLU A 463 6.40 -1.09 -26.21
N PHE A 464 5.22 -1.48 -25.73
CA PHE A 464 4.10 -0.58 -25.55
C PHE A 464 4.04 -0.14 -24.10
N GLU A 465 4.10 1.15 -23.85
CA GLU A 465 4.02 1.73 -22.52
C GLU A 465 2.72 2.52 -22.35
N CYS A 466 2.06 2.37 -21.20
CA CYS A 466 0.89 3.12 -20.82
C CYS A 466 1.27 4.58 -20.52
N VAL A 467 0.61 5.52 -21.18
CA VAL A 467 0.87 6.97 -21.03
C VAL A 467 -0.44 7.74 -21.06
N LEU A 468 -0.45 9.00 -20.62
CA LEU A 468 -1.64 9.87 -20.73
C LEU A 468 -1.76 10.54 -22.11
N GLY A 469 -0.67 10.59 -22.88
CA GLY A 469 -0.62 11.24 -24.19
C GLY A 469 -1.18 12.67 -24.17
N ASN A 470 -2.01 12.99 -25.16
CA ASN A 470 -2.56 14.34 -25.35
C ASN A 470 -3.50 14.83 -24.22
N LEU A 471 -3.86 13.96 -23.27
CA LEU A 471 -4.67 14.32 -22.09
C LEU A 471 -3.82 14.86 -20.93
N SER A 472 -2.51 14.61 -20.93
CA SER A 472 -1.61 14.87 -19.80
C SER A 472 -1.74 16.31 -19.24
N ASP A 473 -1.53 17.34 -20.06
CA ASP A 473 -1.65 18.74 -19.64
C ASP A 473 -3.04 19.12 -19.14
N LYS A 474 -4.09 18.49 -19.67
CA LYS A 474 -5.48 18.83 -19.34
C LYS A 474 -5.82 18.23 -17.98
N LEU A 475 -5.38 17.00 -17.74
CA LEU A 475 -5.51 16.35 -16.45
C LEU A 475 -4.69 17.06 -15.38
N ARG A 476 -3.47 17.52 -15.70
CA ARG A 476 -2.65 18.34 -14.78
C ARG A 476 -3.38 19.62 -14.35
N LYS A 477 -3.96 20.36 -15.29
CA LYS A 477 -4.77 21.56 -14.97
C LYS A 477 -5.99 21.27 -14.11
N VAL A 478 -6.63 20.12 -14.28
CA VAL A 478 -7.74 19.71 -13.41
C VAL A 478 -7.23 19.34 -12.01
N ASP A 479 -6.08 18.69 -11.90
CA ASP A 479 -5.42 18.37 -10.63
C ASP A 479 -5.02 19.65 -9.85
N GLU A 480 -4.44 20.64 -10.54
CA GLU A 480 -4.17 21.97 -9.97
C GLU A 480 -5.46 22.68 -9.52
N SER A 481 -6.52 22.61 -10.35
CA SER A 481 -7.83 23.16 -10.02
C SER A 481 -8.41 22.48 -8.78
N LEU A 482 -8.28 21.15 -8.67
CA LEU A 482 -8.73 20.36 -7.53
C LEU A 482 -7.99 20.79 -6.26
N THR A 483 -6.67 20.93 -6.31
CA THR A 483 -5.84 21.39 -5.19
C THR A 483 -6.30 22.76 -4.70
N LYS A 484 -6.42 23.74 -5.60
CA LYS A 484 -6.91 25.09 -5.27
C LYS A 484 -8.34 25.08 -4.76
N MET A 485 -9.22 24.27 -5.33
CA MET A 485 -10.58 24.11 -4.83
C MET A 485 -10.61 23.58 -3.40
N ASN A 486 -9.75 22.62 -3.08
CA ASN A 486 -9.63 22.07 -1.73
C ASN A 486 -9.09 23.15 -0.76
N ASP A 487 -8.15 23.98 -1.19
CA ASP A 487 -7.66 25.13 -0.41
C ASP A 487 -8.76 26.17 -0.18
N TYR A 488 -9.53 26.51 -1.21
CA TYR A 488 -10.65 27.44 -1.10
C TYR A 488 -11.73 26.91 -0.17
N TYR A 489 -12.06 25.62 -0.31
CA TYR A 489 -12.97 24.92 0.58
C TYR A 489 -12.50 25.04 2.04
N ARG A 490 -11.23 24.72 2.30
CA ARG A 490 -10.62 24.76 3.63
C ARG A 490 -10.60 26.18 4.21
N GLN A 491 -10.24 27.20 3.43
CA GLN A 491 -10.26 28.59 3.90
C GLN A 491 -11.67 29.08 4.25
N ILE A 492 -12.69 28.66 3.49
CA ILE A 492 -14.10 28.97 3.80
C ILE A 492 -14.56 28.21 5.05
N LEU A 493 -14.19 26.93 5.17
CA LEU A 493 -14.43 26.11 6.34
C LEU A 493 -13.88 26.79 7.60
N MET A 494 -12.67 27.34 7.54
CA MET A 494 -12.05 28.03 8.68
C MET A 494 -12.83 29.23 9.19
N ILE A 495 -13.66 29.86 8.35
CA ILE A 495 -14.50 31.00 8.71
C ILE A 495 -15.87 30.56 9.20
N THR A 496 -16.42 29.50 8.60
CA THR A 496 -17.85 29.20 8.71
C THR A 496 -18.21 27.89 9.41
N GLY A 497 -17.27 26.97 9.54
CA GLY A 497 -17.51 25.58 9.90
C GLY A 497 -18.07 24.75 8.75
N PRO A 498 -18.22 23.43 8.95
CA PRO A 498 -18.60 22.48 7.90
C PRO A 498 -20.08 22.61 7.46
N GLU A 499 -20.93 23.16 8.33
CA GLU A 499 -22.36 23.36 8.07
C GLU A 499 -22.77 24.83 8.27
N PRO A 500 -22.41 25.72 7.34
CA PRO A 500 -22.67 27.15 7.46
C PRO A 500 -24.17 27.46 7.34
N SER A 501 -24.63 28.46 8.09
CA SER A 501 -26.00 28.98 7.98
C SER A 501 -26.12 29.89 6.76
N SER A 502 -27.02 29.55 5.83
CA SER A 502 -27.34 30.38 4.65
C SER A 502 -27.94 31.75 4.97
N PHE A 503 -28.41 31.95 6.21
CA PHE A 503 -28.98 33.22 6.66
C PHE A 503 -27.95 34.15 7.31
N THR A 504 -26.69 33.72 7.44
CA THR A 504 -25.61 34.49 8.06
C THR A 504 -24.78 35.18 6.98
N ASP A 505 -24.56 36.48 7.14
CA ASP A 505 -23.57 37.22 6.34
C ASP A 505 -22.19 37.09 6.99
N TYR A 506 -21.34 36.25 6.40
CA TYR A 506 -19.97 36.00 6.86
C TYR A 506 -18.97 37.06 6.34
N GLY A 507 -19.38 37.93 5.40
CA GLY A 507 -18.52 38.98 4.85
C GLY A 507 -17.28 38.47 4.11
N PHE A 508 -17.42 37.39 3.33
CA PHE A 508 -16.31 36.73 2.63
C PHE A 508 -15.52 37.67 1.72
N GLN A 509 -16.17 38.62 1.06
CA GLN A 509 -15.50 39.60 0.20
C GLN A 509 -14.52 40.50 0.98
N LYS A 510 -14.66 40.61 2.31
CA LYS A 510 -13.72 41.33 3.17
C LYS A 510 -12.67 40.41 3.77
N LEU A 511 -13.04 39.17 4.12
CA LEU A 511 -12.17 38.24 4.83
C LEU A 511 -11.24 37.48 3.89
N ILE A 512 -11.76 37.01 2.75
CA ILE A 512 -11.06 36.16 1.77
C ILE A 512 -11.34 36.58 0.31
N PRO A 513 -11.11 37.86 -0.07
CA PRO A 513 -11.38 38.34 -1.42
C PRO A 513 -10.62 37.58 -2.52
N GLU A 514 -9.43 37.08 -2.21
CA GLU A 514 -8.61 36.26 -3.09
C GLU A 514 -9.25 34.91 -3.40
N VAL A 515 -9.95 34.27 -2.44
CA VAL A 515 -10.69 33.02 -2.67
C VAL A 515 -11.83 33.25 -3.66
N LEU A 516 -12.60 34.32 -3.50
CA LEU A 516 -13.71 34.63 -4.42
C LEU A 516 -13.23 34.91 -5.85
N ARG A 517 -12.07 35.58 -5.97
CA ARG A 517 -11.42 35.79 -7.27
C ARG A 517 -10.92 34.47 -7.84
N GLY A 518 -10.21 33.68 -7.05
CA GLY A 518 -9.67 32.39 -7.42
C GLY A 518 -10.74 31.42 -7.89
N MET A 519 -11.90 31.35 -7.22
CA MET A 519 -13.04 30.55 -7.68
C MET A 519 -13.52 30.94 -9.08
N ARG A 520 -13.49 32.24 -9.44
CA ARG A 520 -13.86 32.67 -10.81
C ARG A 520 -12.79 32.28 -11.82
N GLU A 521 -11.52 32.43 -11.46
CA GLU A 521 -10.38 32.03 -12.29
C GLU A 521 -10.42 30.51 -12.56
N GLU A 522 -10.63 29.69 -11.53
CA GLU A 522 -10.74 28.24 -11.67
C GLU A 522 -12.00 27.79 -12.42
N ALA A 523 -13.12 28.51 -12.30
CA ALA A 523 -14.29 28.27 -13.14
C ALA A 523 -13.99 28.49 -14.64
N GLU A 524 -13.19 29.50 -14.97
CA GLU A 524 -12.76 29.76 -16.36
C GLU A 524 -11.73 28.72 -16.83
N ASN A 525 -10.81 28.31 -15.97
CA ASN A 525 -9.83 27.25 -16.26
C ASN A 525 -10.54 25.92 -16.58
N LEU A 526 -11.45 25.46 -15.72
CA LEU A 526 -12.20 24.23 -15.91
C LEU A 526 -13.04 24.25 -17.20
N ARG A 527 -13.64 25.40 -17.55
CA ARG A 527 -14.37 25.57 -18.82
C ARG A 527 -13.45 25.50 -20.04
N THR A 528 -12.25 26.05 -19.93
CA THR A 528 -11.24 25.99 -20.99
C THR A 528 -10.80 24.55 -21.22
N VAL A 529 -10.51 23.83 -20.14
CA VAL A 529 -10.16 22.41 -20.18
C VAL A 529 -11.31 21.58 -20.77
N LEU A 530 -12.56 21.84 -20.36
CA LEU A 530 -13.75 21.18 -20.91
C LEU A 530 -13.86 21.34 -22.43
N ALA A 531 -13.66 22.55 -22.95
CA ALA A 531 -13.71 22.81 -24.38
C ALA A 531 -12.60 22.06 -25.14
N GLN A 532 -11.41 21.94 -24.55
CA GLN A 532 -10.29 21.17 -25.12
C GLN A 532 -10.57 19.66 -25.10
N PHE A 533 -11.17 19.14 -24.03
CA PHE A 533 -11.61 17.74 -23.98
C PHE A 533 -12.65 17.43 -25.05
N GLU A 534 -13.64 18.30 -25.24
CA GLU A 534 -14.66 18.16 -26.29
C GLU A 534 -14.05 18.15 -27.70
N GLU A 535 -12.97 18.89 -27.92
CA GLU A 535 -12.24 18.89 -29.19
C GLU A 535 -11.48 17.58 -29.45
N ILE A 536 -10.86 17.01 -28.42
CA ILE A 536 -10.05 15.78 -28.55
C ILE A 536 -10.94 14.53 -28.63
N ILE A 537 -11.99 14.46 -27.83
CA ILE A 537 -12.87 13.28 -27.75
C ILE A 537 -13.96 13.32 -28.84
N GLY A 538 -14.40 14.52 -29.25
CA GLY A 538 -15.44 14.71 -30.25
C GLY A 538 -16.88 14.55 -29.75
N GLU A 539 -17.09 14.18 -28.48
CA GLU A 539 -18.42 13.98 -27.88
C GLU A 539 -18.53 14.55 -26.46
N LYS A 540 -19.73 15.01 -26.08
CA LYS A 540 -20.05 15.36 -24.69
C LYS A 540 -20.51 14.10 -23.94
N GLY A 541 -19.70 13.60 -23.02
CA GLY A 541 -19.99 12.43 -22.20
C GLY A 541 -20.22 12.76 -20.71
N GLU A 542 -20.45 11.72 -19.90
CA GLU A 542 -20.58 11.83 -18.43
C GLU A 542 -19.36 12.51 -17.79
N HIS A 543 -18.16 12.22 -18.32
CA HIS A 543 -16.89 12.84 -17.91
C HIS A 543 -16.88 14.37 -18.07
N SER A 544 -17.63 14.93 -19.01
CA SER A 544 -17.69 16.39 -19.24
C SER A 544 -18.68 17.10 -18.29
N VAL A 545 -19.74 16.39 -17.85
CA VAL A 545 -20.83 16.97 -17.06
C VAL A 545 -20.39 17.35 -15.65
N ILE A 546 -19.50 16.58 -15.04
CA ILE A 546 -19.03 16.87 -13.68
C ILE A 546 -18.20 18.16 -13.65
N LEU A 547 -17.24 18.32 -14.57
CA LEU A 547 -16.39 19.52 -14.66
C LEU A 547 -17.23 20.78 -14.92
N ASP A 548 -18.24 20.70 -15.79
CA ASP A 548 -19.14 21.83 -16.06
C ASP A 548 -19.96 22.24 -14.82
N LYS A 549 -20.50 21.27 -14.07
CA LYS A 549 -21.23 21.54 -12.81
C LYS A 549 -20.34 22.18 -11.75
N VAL A 550 -19.09 21.73 -11.64
CA VAL A 550 -18.12 22.32 -10.73
C VAL A 550 -17.80 23.75 -11.15
N ALA A 551 -17.45 23.97 -12.42
CA ALA A 551 -17.15 25.29 -12.94
C ALA A 551 -18.31 26.26 -12.72
N TYR A 552 -19.56 25.83 -12.95
CA TYR A 552 -20.75 26.62 -12.65
C TYR A 552 -20.86 26.97 -11.16
N THR A 553 -20.62 26.02 -10.27
CA THR A 553 -20.72 26.23 -8.83
C THR A 553 -19.66 27.21 -8.33
N LEU A 554 -18.40 27.06 -8.77
CA LEU A 554 -17.32 27.99 -8.48
C LEU A 554 -17.62 29.39 -9.02
N GLU A 555 -18.17 29.51 -10.23
CA GLU A 555 -18.56 30.79 -10.80
C GLU A 555 -19.64 31.48 -9.96
N VAL A 556 -20.67 30.74 -9.53
CA VAL A 556 -21.76 31.27 -8.69
C VAL A 556 -21.22 31.73 -7.34
N MET A 557 -20.45 30.90 -6.65
CA MET A 557 -19.86 31.21 -5.35
C MET A 557 -18.86 32.37 -5.43
N GLY A 558 -18.04 32.42 -6.48
CA GLY A 558 -17.10 33.50 -6.71
C GLY A 558 -17.79 34.83 -7.05
N LYS A 559 -18.92 34.82 -7.77
CA LYS A 559 -19.67 36.04 -8.15
C LYS A 559 -20.49 36.64 -7.03
N ASP A 560 -21.07 35.81 -6.17
CA ASP A 560 -22.00 36.22 -5.13
C ASP A 560 -21.64 35.55 -3.80
N GLU A 561 -21.12 36.33 -2.85
CA GLU A 561 -20.72 35.82 -1.53
C GLU A 561 -21.87 35.20 -0.74
N THR A 562 -23.12 35.59 -1.02
CA THR A 562 -24.31 35.02 -0.36
C THR A 562 -24.58 33.58 -0.78
N LYS A 563 -24.00 33.14 -1.91
CA LYS A 563 -24.15 31.79 -2.43
C LYS A 563 -23.08 30.82 -1.91
N ILE A 564 -22.07 31.31 -1.20
CA ILE A 564 -21.01 30.46 -0.65
C ILE A 564 -21.58 29.50 0.40
N ALA A 565 -22.29 30.02 1.41
CA ALA A 565 -22.90 29.19 2.46
C ALA A 565 -23.92 28.19 1.88
N ASP A 566 -24.76 28.62 0.93
CA ASP A 566 -25.76 27.77 0.25
C ASP A 566 -25.13 26.56 -0.47
N ASN A 567 -23.90 26.69 -0.96
CA ASN A 567 -23.26 25.71 -1.83
C ASN A 567 -22.02 25.03 -1.22
N LEU A 568 -21.66 25.30 0.04
CA LEU A 568 -20.43 24.76 0.62
C LEU A 568 -20.42 23.23 0.66
N SER A 569 -21.54 22.61 1.05
CA SER A 569 -21.69 21.14 1.04
C SER A 569 -21.60 20.56 -0.37
N ILE A 570 -22.11 21.28 -1.38
CA ILE A 570 -22.02 20.89 -2.79
C ILE A 570 -20.56 20.98 -3.27
N LEU A 571 -19.85 22.07 -2.92
CA LEU A 571 -18.43 22.23 -3.22
C LEU A 571 -17.61 21.08 -2.61
N LYS A 572 -17.84 20.73 -1.34
CA LYS A 572 -17.21 19.57 -0.68
C LYS A 572 -17.41 18.28 -1.48
N SER A 573 -18.66 17.99 -1.88
CA SER A 573 -18.98 16.81 -2.68
C SER A 573 -18.28 16.83 -4.05
N TYR A 574 -18.10 18.02 -4.63
CA TYR A 574 -17.44 18.18 -5.92
C TYR A 574 -15.93 18.07 -5.87
N VAL A 575 -15.28 18.44 -4.76
CA VAL A 575 -13.85 18.13 -4.52
C VAL A 575 -13.65 16.61 -4.60
N GLY A 576 -14.46 15.83 -3.88
CA GLY A 576 -14.40 14.36 -3.93
C GLY A 576 -14.69 13.80 -5.32
N SER A 577 -15.69 14.36 -6.01
CA SER A 577 -16.10 13.92 -7.36
C SER A 577 -15.03 14.20 -8.41
N ILE A 578 -14.35 15.35 -8.36
CA ILE A 578 -13.23 15.65 -9.27
C ILE A 578 -12.04 14.74 -8.98
N GLY A 579 -11.72 14.47 -7.70
CA GLY A 579 -10.65 13.52 -7.36
C GLY A 579 -10.92 12.12 -7.93
N THR A 580 -12.16 11.61 -7.80
CA THR A 580 -12.55 10.34 -8.43
C THR A 580 -12.50 10.40 -9.96
N TRP A 581 -12.97 11.51 -10.56
CA TRP A 581 -12.91 11.71 -12.00
C TRP A 581 -11.48 11.75 -12.53
N LEU A 582 -10.56 12.40 -11.80
CA LEU A 582 -9.16 12.48 -12.15
C LEU A 582 -8.50 11.10 -12.09
N LEU A 583 -8.77 10.32 -11.03
CA LEU A 583 -8.31 8.94 -10.93
C LEU A 583 -8.79 8.08 -12.11
N GLN A 584 -10.07 8.15 -12.45
CA GLN A 584 -10.63 7.42 -13.59
C GLN A 584 -10.03 7.87 -14.93
N SER A 585 -9.81 9.18 -15.11
CA SER A 585 -9.28 9.73 -16.35
C SER A 585 -7.77 9.47 -16.52
N ARG A 586 -7.04 9.31 -15.40
CA ARG A 586 -5.64 8.86 -15.38
C ARG A 586 -5.49 7.38 -15.71
N ASN A 587 -6.49 6.57 -15.40
CA ASN A 587 -6.48 5.15 -15.76
C ASN A 587 -6.70 5.01 -17.28
N GLN A 588 -5.77 4.33 -17.95
CA GLN A 588 -5.76 4.16 -19.41
C GLN A 588 -5.87 2.65 -19.77
N PRO A 589 -6.96 1.96 -19.39
CA PRO A 589 -7.09 0.51 -19.59
C PRO A 589 -7.19 0.17 -21.07
N LEU A 590 -6.49 -0.87 -21.52
CA LEU A 590 -6.57 -1.34 -22.90
C LEU A 590 -6.50 -2.86 -22.94
N ASN A 591 -7.55 -3.52 -23.44
CA ASN A 591 -7.48 -4.96 -23.71
C ASN A 591 -6.88 -5.18 -25.10
N VAL A 592 -5.99 -6.17 -25.22
CA VAL A 592 -5.42 -6.60 -26.49
C VAL A 592 -5.56 -8.11 -26.60
N ASP A 593 -6.12 -8.57 -27.72
CA ASP A 593 -6.29 -10.00 -28.05
C ASP A 593 -5.06 -10.50 -28.84
N TYR A 594 -4.72 -9.83 -29.93
CA TYR A 594 -3.52 -10.14 -30.71
C TYR A 594 -2.97 -8.90 -31.41
N ILE A 595 -1.72 -8.98 -31.88
CA ILE A 595 -1.06 -7.97 -32.71
C ILE A 595 -0.71 -8.56 -34.07
N VAL A 596 -1.16 -7.92 -35.15
CA VAL A 596 -0.82 -8.31 -36.52
C VAL A 596 0.15 -7.31 -37.13
N ILE A 597 1.24 -7.82 -37.69
CA ILE A 597 2.22 -7.06 -38.46
C ILE A 597 2.08 -7.50 -39.91
N GLN A 598 1.45 -6.65 -40.74
CA GLN A 598 1.11 -6.98 -42.13
C GLN A 598 1.48 -5.86 -43.10
N GLY A 599 1.59 -6.20 -44.37
CA GLY A 599 1.84 -5.22 -45.44
C GLY A 599 0.72 -4.18 -45.55
N VAL A 600 1.08 -2.97 -45.98
CA VAL A 600 0.17 -1.80 -46.00
C VAL A 600 -1.00 -1.91 -46.97
N ASP A 601 -0.90 -2.77 -47.98
CA ASP A 601 -1.95 -3.00 -49.00
C ASP A 601 -2.86 -4.20 -48.68
N GLU A 602 -2.58 -4.93 -47.59
CA GLU A 602 -3.35 -6.10 -47.17
C GLU A 602 -4.65 -5.71 -46.46
N LYS A 603 -5.68 -6.57 -46.58
CA LYS A 603 -6.96 -6.33 -45.90
C LYS A 603 -6.78 -6.42 -44.38
N LEU A 604 -7.35 -5.46 -43.65
CA LEU A 604 -7.32 -5.48 -42.18
C LEU A 604 -8.00 -6.75 -41.62
N PRO A 605 -7.52 -7.27 -40.46
CA PRO A 605 -8.18 -8.36 -39.75
C PRO A 605 -9.64 -8.02 -39.39
N LYS A 606 -10.42 -9.03 -39.02
CA LYS A 606 -11.79 -8.80 -38.55
C LYS A 606 -11.78 -8.39 -37.08
N ALA A 607 -12.43 -7.28 -36.79
CA ALA A 607 -12.58 -6.79 -35.44
C ALA A 607 -13.69 -7.51 -34.67
N GLU A 608 -14.85 -7.73 -35.30
CA GLU A 608 -16.02 -8.37 -34.68
C GLU A 608 -16.58 -9.59 -35.43
N ALA A 609 -17.27 -10.43 -34.67
CA ALA A 609 -17.97 -11.60 -35.19
C ALA A 609 -19.22 -11.21 -35.99
N ASN A 610 -19.58 -12.00 -37.01
CA ASN A 610 -20.85 -11.78 -37.70
C ASN A 610 -22.03 -12.23 -36.82
N PHE A 611 -23.20 -11.60 -36.94
CA PHE A 611 -24.42 -11.88 -36.14
C PHE A 611 -24.71 -13.38 -35.89
N PHE A 612 -24.61 -14.22 -36.92
CA PHE A 612 -24.89 -15.66 -36.79
C PHE A 612 -23.83 -16.42 -35.98
N GLN A 613 -22.58 -15.96 -36.00
CA GLN A 613 -21.49 -16.54 -35.19
C GLN A 613 -21.71 -16.18 -33.72
N SER A 614 -22.01 -14.92 -33.41
CA SER A 614 -22.31 -14.48 -32.03
C SER A 614 -23.53 -15.20 -31.45
N MET A 615 -24.63 -15.29 -32.20
CA MET A 615 -25.84 -16.00 -31.75
C MET A 615 -25.58 -17.50 -31.53
N GLY A 616 -24.79 -18.15 -32.39
CA GLY A 616 -24.43 -19.55 -32.22
C GLY A 616 -23.58 -19.78 -30.97
N PHE A 617 -22.63 -18.88 -30.71
CA PHE A 617 -21.77 -18.92 -29.52
C PHE A 617 -22.57 -18.71 -28.23
N GLU A 618 -23.44 -17.71 -28.17
CA GLU A 618 -24.30 -17.45 -26.99
C GLU A 618 -25.22 -18.63 -26.67
N ILE A 619 -25.89 -19.21 -27.68
CA ILE A 619 -26.73 -20.39 -27.49
C ILE A 619 -25.90 -21.58 -26.99
N GLY A 620 -24.69 -21.75 -27.54
CA GLY A 620 -23.75 -22.78 -27.09
C GLY A 620 -23.35 -22.61 -25.63
N SER A 621 -22.92 -21.41 -25.24
CA SER A 621 -22.52 -21.07 -23.87
C SER A 621 -23.69 -21.22 -22.88
N PHE A 622 -24.90 -20.80 -23.26
CA PHE A 622 -26.10 -20.99 -22.43
C PHE A 622 -26.45 -22.46 -22.22
N ILE A 623 -26.36 -23.30 -23.26
CA ILE A 623 -26.60 -24.73 -23.10
C ILE A 623 -25.54 -25.35 -22.21
N MET A 624 -24.27 -25.01 -22.40
CA MET A 624 -23.17 -25.57 -21.62
C MET A 624 -23.22 -25.15 -20.15
N SER A 625 -23.73 -23.97 -19.81
CA SER A 625 -23.82 -23.53 -18.42
C SER A 625 -24.75 -24.39 -17.53
N PHE A 626 -25.67 -25.17 -18.11
CA PHE A 626 -26.48 -26.16 -17.35
C PHE A 626 -25.74 -27.47 -17.07
N PHE A 627 -24.62 -27.71 -17.74
CA PHE A 627 -23.85 -28.96 -17.64
C PHE A 627 -22.43 -28.73 -17.07
N THR A 628 -22.01 -27.48 -16.92
CA THR A 628 -20.73 -27.10 -16.32
C THR A 628 -20.93 -26.71 -14.85
N ASP A 629 -20.29 -27.43 -13.94
CA ASP A 629 -20.29 -27.10 -12.51
C ASP A 629 -19.26 -25.99 -12.25
N TYR A 630 -19.73 -24.78 -11.93
CA TYR A 630 -18.87 -23.61 -11.68
C TYR A 630 -18.41 -23.52 -10.22
N ASN A 631 -18.96 -24.32 -9.31
CA ASN A 631 -18.62 -24.27 -7.89
C ASN A 631 -17.34 -25.06 -7.53
N SER A 632 -16.81 -25.86 -8.47
CA SER A 632 -15.57 -26.65 -8.31
C SER A 632 -14.38 -26.06 -9.08
N TYR A 633 -14.38 -24.74 -9.32
CA TYR A 633 -13.32 -24.03 -10.04
C TYR A 633 -11.95 -24.27 -9.36
N GLY A 634 -10.99 -24.85 -10.09
CA GLY A 634 -9.60 -24.95 -9.64
C GLY A 634 -9.08 -26.34 -9.22
N GLU A 635 -9.86 -27.42 -9.26
CA GLU A 635 -9.25 -28.76 -9.07
C GLU A 635 -8.40 -29.13 -10.30
N MET A 636 -7.07 -29.16 -10.15
CA MET A 636 -6.16 -29.59 -11.22
C MET A 636 -6.34 -31.07 -11.58
N PRO A 637 -6.07 -31.49 -12.83
CA PRO A 637 -6.04 -32.91 -13.18
C PRO A 637 -4.85 -33.56 -12.49
N GLN A 638 -5.08 -34.65 -11.74
CA GLN A 638 -4.01 -35.56 -11.31
C GLN A 638 -3.36 -36.19 -12.55
N GLU A 639 -2.37 -35.53 -13.16
CA GLU A 639 -1.38 -36.23 -13.98
C GLU A 639 -0.41 -36.93 -13.04
N GLU A 640 -0.12 -38.21 -13.33
CA GLU A 640 0.73 -39.14 -12.60
C GLU A 640 2.20 -38.65 -12.52
N LYS A 641 2.49 -37.55 -11.83
CA LYS A 641 3.73 -37.45 -11.06
C LYS A 641 3.57 -38.39 -9.85
N GLU A 642 4.66 -38.97 -9.34
CA GLU A 642 4.65 -39.77 -8.11
C GLU A 642 4.19 -38.86 -6.95
N ALA A 643 2.90 -38.57 -6.87
CA ALA A 643 2.30 -37.78 -5.82
C ALA A 643 2.58 -38.51 -4.51
N ALA A 644 3.03 -37.76 -3.49
CA ALA A 644 2.96 -38.24 -2.13
C ALA A 644 1.56 -38.84 -1.93
N GLU A 645 1.51 -40.09 -1.45
CA GLU A 645 0.26 -40.81 -1.23
C GLU A 645 -0.65 -39.90 -0.39
N ILE A 646 -1.78 -39.38 -0.93
CA ILE A 646 -2.60 -38.38 -0.22
C ILE A 646 -2.97 -38.95 1.14
N THR A 647 -2.44 -38.35 2.21
CA THR A 647 -2.51 -38.90 3.56
C THR A 647 -3.75 -38.38 4.31
N GLY A 648 -4.28 -37.21 3.94
CA GLY A 648 -5.47 -36.61 4.55
C GLY A 648 -6.12 -35.50 3.71
N ASN A 649 -7.32 -35.05 4.11
CA ASN A 649 -8.10 -33.99 3.45
C ASN A 649 -8.67 -33.02 4.50
N VAL A 650 -8.35 -31.73 4.42
CA VAL A 650 -8.78 -30.69 5.36
C VAL A 650 -9.80 -29.77 4.67
N GLU A 651 -11.00 -29.66 5.22
CA GLU A 651 -11.98 -28.66 4.76
C GLU A 651 -11.79 -27.32 5.51
N VAL A 652 -11.52 -26.26 4.76
CA VAL A 652 -11.28 -24.90 5.29
C VAL A 652 -12.37 -23.96 4.81
N TRP A 653 -13.04 -23.27 5.73
CA TRP A 653 -14.00 -22.22 5.39
C TRP A 653 -13.36 -20.82 5.48
N LEU A 654 -13.45 -20.08 4.38
CA LEU A 654 -12.96 -18.73 4.23
C LEU A 654 -14.13 -17.74 4.21
N THR A 655 -13.99 -16.62 4.92
CA THR A 655 -14.89 -15.45 4.84
C THR A 655 -14.31 -14.32 4.00
N THR A 656 -13.22 -14.58 3.27
CA THR A 656 -12.48 -13.61 2.47
C THR A 656 -13.12 -13.34 1.10
N GLY A 657 -12.56 -12.40 0.33
CA GLY A 657 -12.98 -12.15 -1.05
C GLY A 657 -12.51 -13.24 -2.02
N ARG A 658 -13.10 -13.24 -3.23
CA ARG A 658 -12.83 -14.27 -4.25
C ARG A 658 -11.37 -14.31 -4.69
N ASP A 659 -10.75 -13.14 -4.87
CA ASP A 659 -9.37 -13.03 -5.35
C ASP A 659 -8.39 -13.54 -4.27
N GLN A 660 -8.62 -13.19 -2.99
CA GLN A 660 -7.86 -13.73 -1.87
C GLN A 660 -7.97 -15.26 -1.79
N ALA A 661 -9.19 -15.79 -1.96
CA ALA A 661 -9.41 -17.24 -1.96
C ALA A 661 -8.81 -17.94 -3.19
N GLN A 662 -8.56 -17.23 -4.30
CA GLN A 662 -7.83 -17.78 -5.43
C GLN A 662 -6.33 -17.85 -5.14
N ILE A 663 -5.73 -16.79 -4.59
CA ILE A 663 -4.32 -16.81 -4.16
C ILE A 663 -4.10 -17.96 -3.16
N MET A 664 -4.96 -18.08 -2.15
CA MET A 664 -4.87 -19.16 -1.15
C MET A 664 -4.95 -20.56 -1.78
N ARG A 665 -5.77 -20.75 -2.82
CA ARG A 665 -5.85 -22.02 -3.56
C ARG A 665 -4.53 -22.31 -4.30
N GLU A 666 -4.01 -21.34 -5.02
CA GLU A 666 -2.75 -21.50 -5.77
C GLU A 666 -1.57 -21.82 -4.84
N MET A 667 -1.54 -21.22 -3.65
CA MET A 667 -0.51 -21.51 -2.65
C MET A 667 -0.67 -22.88 -2.00
N VAL A 668 -1.90 -23.37 -1.83
CA VAL A 668 -2.14 -24.65 -1.16
C VAL A 668 -1.82 -25.85 -2.03
N ASP A 669 -1.73 -25.67 -3.34
CA ASP A 669 -1.25 -26.70 -4.25
C ASP A 669 0.22 -27.05 -3.93
N ASP A 670 1.08 -26.03 -3.75
CA ASP A 670 2.48 -26.23 -3.38
C ASP A 670 2.59 -26.92 -1.99
N PHE A 671 1.77 -26.50 -1.01
CA PHE A 671 1.67 -27.18 0.31
C PHE A 671 1.22 -28.64 0.19
N THR A 672 0.25 -28.93 -0.69
CA THR A 672 -0.27 -30.28 -0.90
C THR A 672 0.80 -31.17 -1.52
N ASP A 673 1.58 -30.64 -2.47
CA ASP A 673 2.67 -31.37 -3.13
C ASP A 673 3.79 -31.74 -2.14
N GLU A 674 4.12 -30.85 -1.19
CA GLU A 674 5.15 -31.08 -0.19
C GLU A 674 4.71 -32.03 0.94
N THR A 675 3.47 -31.89 1.40
CA THR A 675 2.97 -32.58 2.61
C THR A 675 2.12 -33.82 2.33
N GLY A 676 1.53 -33.90 1.13
CA GLY A 676 0.51 -34.90 0.79
C GLY A 676 -0.86 -34.65 1.45
N ILE A 677 -1.08 -33.49 2.08
CA ILE A 677 -2.35 -33.11 2.73
C ILE A 677 -3.16 -32.26 1.75
N ALA A 678 -4.30 -32.77 1.30
CA ALA A 678 -5.19 -32.01 0.42
C ALA A 678 -6.02 -30.99 1.22
N VAL A 679 -6.15 -29.76 0.71
CA VAL A 679 -6.93 -28.70 1.36
C VAL A 679 -8.05 -28.23 0.45
N ASN A 680 -9.28 -28.23 0.96
CA ASN A 680 -10.48 -27.83 0.21
C ASN A 680 -11.09 -26.54 0.78
N TYR A 681 -10.94 -25.43 0.05
CA TYR A 681 -11.48 -24.13 0.43
C TYR A 681 -12.94 -23.91 0.01
N LYS A 682 -13.77 -23.52 0.97
CA LYS A 682 -15.14 -23.02 0.73
C LYS A 682 -15.28 -21.58 1.19
N LEU A 683 -15.70 -20.72 0.26
CA LEU A 683 -16.12 -19.36 0.57
C LEU A 683 -17.51 -19.39 1.21
N VAL A 684 -17.65 -18.80 2.39
CA VAL A 684 -18.92 -18.75 3.13
C VAL A 684 -19.21 -17.33 3.63
N ALA A 685 -20.49 -17.00 3.77
CA ALA A 685 -20.89 -15.74 4.38
C ALA A 685 -20.61 -15.73 5.89
N ALA A 686 -20.29 -14.55 6.43
CA ALA A 686 -20.10 -14.34 7.86
C ALA A 686 -21.32 -14.80 8.68
N GLY A 687 -21.07 -15.40 9.85
CA GLY A 687 -22.11 -15.87 10.77
C GLY A 687 -22.71 -17.25 10.47
N THR A 688 -22.30 -17.91 9.40
CA THR A 688 -22.75 -19.29 9.07
C THR A 688 -22.06 -20.37 9.91
N LEU A 689 -20.89 -20.07 10.47
CA LEU A 689 -20.02 -21.04 11.14
C LEU A 689 -20.65 -21.66 12.38
N LEU A 690 -21.07 -20.85 13.38
CA LEU A 690 -21.58 -21.38 14.65
C LEU A 690 -22.80 -22.31 14.49
N PRO A 691 -23.86 -21.96 13.71
CA PRO A 691 -24.96 -22.88 13.46
C PRO A 691 -24.51 -24.20 12.80
N ALA A 692 -23.55 -24.15 11.87
CA ALA A 692 -23.03 -25.33 11.19
C ALA A 692 -22.23 -26.23 12.14
N THR A 693 -21.39 -25.64 12.99
CA THR A 693 -20.63 -26.36 14.03
C THR A 693 -21.56 -27.03 15.04
N LEU A 694 -22.58 -26.33 15.53
CA LEU A 694 -23.57 -26.91 16.46
C LEU A 694 -24.41 -28.02 15.80
N ALA A 695 -24.57 -27.99 14.48
CA ALA A 695 -25.24 -29.03 13.70
C ALA A 695 -24.32 -30.19 13.27
N GLY A 696 -23.01 -30.16 13.60
CA GLY A 696 -22.04 -31.20 13.25
C GLY A 696 -21.70 -31.27 11.76
N ILE A 697 -21.91 -30.18 11.02
CA ILE A 697 -21.64 -30.05 9.57
C ILE A 697 -20.67 -28.91 9.26
N GLY A 698 -19.93 -28.44 10.27
CA GLY A 698 -18.90 -27.41 10.11
C GLY A 698 -17.62 -27.93 9.44
N PRO A 699 -16.69 -27.02 9.09
CA PRO A 699 -15.39 -27.37 8.52
C PRO A 699 -14.44 -28.00 9.55
N ASP A 700 -13.26 -28.44 9.10
CA ASP A 700 -12.15 -28.77 10.00
C ASP A 700 -11.48 -27.49 10.52
N VAL A 701 -11.31 -26.48 9.66
CA VAL A 701 -10.63 -25.21 9.97
C VAL A 701 -11.49 -24.01 9.55
N SER A 702 -11.45 -22.93 10.33
CA SER A 702 -12.05 -21.65 9.95
C SER A 702 -11.15 -20.46 10.29
N THR A 703 -11.12 -19.47 9.40
CA THR A 703 -10.23 -18.30 9.46
C THR A 703 -10.86 -17.04 10.08
N ASP A 704 -12.12 -17.12 10.56
CA ASP A 704 -12.85 -15.94 11.03
C ASP A 704 -13.98 -16.28 12.02
N ALA A 705 -13.66 -16.21 13.31
CA ALA A 705 -14.63 -16.11 14.39
C ALA A 705 -13.98 -15.56 15.67
N ASP A 706 -14.80 -15.38 16.72
CA ASP A 706 -14.37 -15.15 18.11
C ASP A 706 -13.89 -16.49 18.73
N PRO A 707 -12.58 -16.77 18.77
CA PRO A 707 -12.06 -18.08 19.17
C PRO A 707 -12.36 -18.39 20.62
N THR A 708 -12.27 -17.39 21.48
CA THR A 708 -12.56 -17.52 22.90
C THR A 708 -14.04 -17.75 23.13
N GLY A 709 -14.91 -16.98 22.47
CA GLY A 709 -16.36 -17.17 22.54
C GLY A 709 -16.82 -18.54 22.02
N PHE A 710 -16.13 -19.11 21.03
CA PHE A 710 -16.36 -20.47 20.58
C PHE A 710 -15.75 -21.51 21.54
N GLY A 711 -14.59 -21.23 22.10
CA GLY A 711 -13.88 -22.09 23.06
C GLY A 711 -14.68 -22.33 24.32
N VAL A 712 -15.21 -21.26 24.95
CA VAL A 712 -16.08 -21.36 26.14
C VAL A 712 -17.40 -22.09 25.86
N ARG A 713 -17.80 -22.20 24.58
CA ARG A 713 -18.97 -22.98 24.14
C ARG A 713 -18.62 -24.40 23.71
N ASN A 714 -17.36 -24.79 23.86
CA ASN A 714 -16.82 -26.07 23.41
C ASN A 714 -17.17 -26.30 21.92
N ALA A 715 -16.89 -25.31 21.07
CA ALA A 715 -17.11 -25.36 19.61
C ALA A 715 -15.80 -25.46 18.81
N VAL A 716 -14.65 -25.25 19.46
CA VAL A 716 -13.30 -25.32 18.89
C VAL A 716 -12.37 -26.08 19.84
N LYS A 717 -11.26 -26.60 19.31
CA LYS A 717 -10.28 -27.37 20.11
C LYS A 717 -9.26 -26.45 20.79
N ASN A 718 -8.79 -26.83 21.98
CA ASN A 718 -7.63 -26.19 22.61
C ASN A 718 -6.36 -26.62 21.86
N ILE A 719 -5.71 -25.68 21.17
CA ILE A 719 -4.51 -25.95 20.36
C ILE A 719 -3.22 -25.99 21.19
N ALA A 720 -3.25 -25.49 22.43
CA ALA A 720 -2.16 -25.57 23.39
C ALA A 720 -2.26 -26.82 24.30
N GLU A 721 -3.14 -27.77 23.99
CA GLU A 721 -3.38 -28.97 24.82
C GLU A 721 -2.09 -29.80 24.99
N LYS A 722 -1.65 -29.99 26.24
CA LYS A 722 -0.58 -30.91 26.63
C LYS A 722 -1.16 -32.26 27.02
N ILE A 723 -0.54 -33.31 26.49
CA ILE A 723 -0.85 -34.71 26.79
C ILE A 723 0.37 -35.39 27.42
N TYR A 724 0.13 -36.31 28.35
CA TYR A 724 1.20 -37.07 28.97
C TYR A 724 1.64 -38.22 28.06
N ASN A 725 2.89 -38.21 27.63
CA ASN A 725 3.49 -39.27 26.82
C ASN A 725 4.09 -40.34 27.75
N GLU A 726 3.45 -41.51 27.82
CA GLU A 726 3.90 -42.61 28.67
C GLU A 726 5.27 -43.19 28.27
N GLU A 727 5.66 -43.04 27.01
CA GLU A 727 6.93 -43.57 26.48
C GLU A 727 8.12 -42.67 26.84
N THR A 728 7.93 -41.34 26.78
CA THR A 728 8.97 -40.35 27.13
C THR A 728 8.93 -39.94 28.60
N GLY A 729 7.81 -40.20 29.28
CA GLY A 729 7.58 -39.81 30.68
C GLY A 729 7.40 -38.30 30.87
N LYS A 730 7.02 -37.58 29.80
CA LYS A 730 6.92 -36.11 29.77
C LYS A 730 5.56 -35.65 29.25
N TRP A 731 5.18 -34.44 29.64
CA TRP A 731 4.07 -33.72 29.03
C TRP A 731 4.54 -33.08 27.73
N GLU A 732 3.82 -33.33 26.65
CA GLU A 732 4.13 -32.85 25.30
C GLU A 732 2.88 -32.19 24.71
N TYR A 733 3.05 -31.17 23.87
CA TYR A 733 1.92 -30.60 23.15
C TYR A 733 1.33 -31.65 22.21
N LYS A 734 0.01 -31.84 22.26
CA LYS A 734 -0.76 -32.69 21.35
C LYS A 734 -0.54 -32.27 19.90
N TYR A 735 -0.49 -30.96 19.66
CA TYR A 735 -0.18 -30.37 18.37
C TYR A 735 1.30 -29.99 18.36
N LYS A 736 2.12 -30.82 17.69
CA LYS A 736 3.57 -30.68 17.70
C LYS A 736 4.01 -29.38 17.01
N GLY A 737 4.98 -28.69 17.61
CA GLY A 737 5.49 -27.40 17.11
C GLY A 737 4.66 -26.20 17.55
N PHE A 738 3.67 -26.37 18.44
CA PHE A 738 2.96 -25.23 19.04
C PHE A 738 3.90 -24.26 19.76
N ASP A 739 4.89 -24.79 20.48
CA ASP A 739 5.97 -24.03 21.10
C ASP A 739 6.73 -23.16 20.10
N ILE A 740 7.01 -23.68 18.90
CA ILE A 740 7.67 -22.91 17.83
C ILE A 740 6.77 -21.78 17.34
N VAL A 741 5.50 -22.08 17.01
CA VAL A 741 4.53 -21.07 16.53
C VAL A 741 4.25 -20.00 17.58
N ARG A 742 4.19 -20.39 18.86
CA ARG A 742 4.01 -19.48 20.00
C ARG A 742 5.28 -18.69 20.32
N GLY A 743 6.42 -19.12 19.79
CA GLY A 743 7.73 -18.53 20.02
C GLY A 743 8.27 -18.78 21.42
N LEU A 744 8.06 -19.97 21.98
CA LEU A 744 8.52 -20.32 23.33
C LEU A 744 9.95 -20.86 23.32
N ASP A 745 10.76 -20.45 24.30
CA ASP A 745 12.09 -20.97 24.55
C ASP A 745 12.06 -22.29 25.36
N GLU A 746 13.23 -22.83 25.71
CA GLU A 746 13.34 -24.07 26.49
C GLU A 746 12.76 -23.97 27.92
N ASN A 747 12.58 -22.75 28.43
CA ASN A 747 11.98 -22.47 29.73
C ASN A 747 10.46 -22.20 29.63
N GLY A 748 9.93 -22.09 28.41
CA GLY A 748 8.53 -21.74 28.15
C GLY A 748 8.27 -20.23 28.18
N GLU A 749 9.31 -19.41 28.12
CA GLU A 749 9.23 -17.96 27.98
C GLU A 749 9.21 -17.56 26.51
N VAL A 750 8.63 -16.41 26.20
CA VAL A 750 8.50 -15.96 24.82
C VAL A 750 9.84 -15.40 24.35
N ASN A 751 10.38 -15.99 23.29
CA ASN A 751 11.60 -15.54 22.64
C ASN A 751 11.36 -14.19 21.95
N GLY A 752 12.36 -13.30 22.00
CA GLY A 752 12.38 -12.04 21.25
C GLY A 752 12.17 -12.20 19.74
N ASP A 753 12.51 -13.37 19.18
CA ASP A 753 12.32 -13.69 17.75
C ASP A 753 10.92 -14.20 17.38
N SER A 754 9.98 -14.22 18.33
CA SER A 754 8.60 -14.67 18.09
C SER A 754 7.93 -13.91 16.94
N TRP A 755 7.25 -14.66 16.06
CA TRP A 755 6.49 -14.11 14.93
C TRP A 755 5.38 -13.16 15.37
N PHE A 756 4.81 -13.40 16.55
CA PHE A 756 3.64 -12.68 17.05
C PHE A 756 4.00 -11.90 18.31
N SER A 757 3.35 -10.75 18.51
CA SER A 757 3.41 -10.02 19.77
C SER A 757 2.58 -10.72 20.85
N GLU A 758 2.93 -10.54 22.14
CA GLU A 758 2.09 -11.08 23.24
C GLU A 758 0.66 -10.55 23.20
N SER A 759 0.49 -9.31 22.74
CA SER A 759 -0.80 -8.67 22.58
C SER A 759 -1.70 -9.38 21.55
N ALA A 760 -1.13 -10.05 20.54
CA ALA A 760 -1.88 -10.85 19.58
C ALA A 760 -2.48 -12.12 20.20
N TRP A 761 -1.85 -12.66 21.25
CA TRP A 761 -2.29 -13.90 21.91
C TRP A 761 -3.28 -13.66 23.05
N THR A 762 -3.22 -12.50 23.69
CA THR A 762 -3.96 -12.23 24.94
C THR A 762 -5.47 -12.46 24.80
N GLY A 763 -6.06 -12.09 23.66
CA GLY A 763 -7.49 -12.29 23.38
C GLY A 763 -7.89 -13.73 23.02
N LEU A 764 -6.91 -14.60 22.73
CA LEU A 764 -7.08 -15.97 22.26
C LEU A 764 -6.91 -17.02 23.36
N GLU A 765 -6.49 -16.56 24.55
CA GLU A 765 -6.12 -17.39 25.69
C GLU A 765 -7.06 -17.15 26.87
N VAL A 766 -7.64 -18.22 27.44
CA VAL A 766 -8.54 -18.14 28.60
C VAL A 766 -8.38 -19.31 29.56
N TYR A 767 -8.97 -19.18 30.75
CA TYR A 767 -9.08 -20.28 31.70
C TYR A 767 -9.90 -21.44 31.11
N ASN A 768 -9.40 -22.66 31.36
CA ASN A 768 -10.05 -23.91 31.01
C ASN A 768 -10.61 -24.59 32.28
N PRO A 769 -11.92 -24.49 32.56
CA PRO A 769 -12.52 -25.11 33.73
C PRO A 769 -12.55 -26.64 33.66
N ASP A 770 -12.44 -27.21 32.46
CA ASP A 770 -12.46 -28.66 32.24
C ASP A 770 -11.09 -29.33 32.52
N ASP A 771 -10.04 -28.55 32.83
CA ASP A 771 -8.72 -29.12 33.10
C ASP A 771 -8.65 -29.85 34.45
N THR A 772 -8.59 -31.18 34.38
CA THR A 772 -8.39 -32.04 35.56
C THR A 772 -6.92 -32.37 35.83
N THR A 773 -5.99 -32.02 34.94
CA THR A 773 -4.57 -32.41 35.04
C THR A 773 -3.70 -31.33 35.66
N GLY A 774 -4.19 -30.08 35.68
CA GLY A 774 -3.45 -28.90 36.09
C GLY A 774 -2.46 -28.39 35.03
N MET A 775 -2.26 -29.12 33.93
CA MET A 775 -1.32 -28.78 32.87
C MET A 775 -1.95 -27.99 31.72
N ASN A 776 -3.28 -27.91 31.68
CA ASN A 776 -4.07 -27.30 30.60
C ASN A 776 -5.02 -26.21 31.12
N GLN A 777 -4.71 -25.61 32.27
CA GLN A 777 -5.55 -24.58 32.91
C GLN A 777 -5.68 -23.32 32.04
N LYS A 778 -4.66 -23.03 31.22
CA LYS A 778 -4.72 -22.02 30.17
C LYS A 778 -4.98 -22.72 28.84
N ALA A 779 -6.11 -22.40 28.20
CA ALA A 779 -6.45 -22.87 26.87
C ALA A 779 -6.21 -21.78 25.84
N THR A 780 -5.73 -22.19 24.66
CA THR A 780 -5.60 -21.34 23.48
C THR A 780 -6.54 -21.90 22.42
N TYR A 781 -7.43 -21.07 21.87
CA TYR A 781 -8.48 -21.54 20.94
C TYR A 781 -8.28 -21.13 19.48
N GLY A 782 -7.25 -20.33 19.19
CA GLY A 782 -6.87 -19.94 17.84
C GLY A 782 -5.42 -19.45 17.76
N ILE A 783 -4.87 -19.41 16.54
CA ILE A 783 -3.57 -18.80 16.25
C ILE A 783 -3.81 -17.43 15.59
N PRO A 784 -3.08 -16.36 15.96
CA PRO A 784 -3.22 -15.05 15.32
C PRO A 784 -3.01 -15.11 13.80
N VAL A 785 -3.81 -14.36 13.04
CA VAL A 785 -3.71 -14.27 11.57
C VAL A 785 -3.57 -12.81 11.13
N THR A 786 -4.50 -11.95 11.51
CA THR A 786 -4.39 -10.49 11.32
C THR A 786 -4.39 -9.79 12.67
N GLN A 787 -3.74 -8.64 12.79
CA GLN A 787 -3.73 -7.83 14.02
C GLN A 787 -4.13 -6.40 13.67
N SER A 788 -5.02 -5.83 14.47
CA SER A 788 -5.58 -4.49 14.31
C SER A 788 -5.20 -3.64 15.53
N PHE A 789 -4.84 -2.38 15.31
CA PHE A 789 -4.44 -1.43 16.35
C PHE A 789 -4.49 0.01 15.83
N SER A 790 -4.61 0.95 16.76
CA SER A 790 -4.77 2.36 16.44
C SER A 790 -3.43 3.06 16.23
N MET A 791 -3.40 3.97 15.26
CA MET A 791 -2.31 4.91 15.00
C MET A 791 -2.86 6.33 14.85
N LEU A 792 -1.99 7.32 14.98
CA LEU A 792 -2.34 8.73 14.81
C LEU A 792 -2.09 9.16 13.36
N PHE A 793 -3.15 9.54 12.66
CA PHE A 793 -3.10 10.05 11.30
C PHE A 793 -3.14 11.58 11.33
N TYR A 794 -2.27 12.25 10.58
CA TYR A 794 -2.26 13.70 10.48
C TYR A 794 -1.95 14.23 9.08
N ARG A 795 -2.46 15.42 8.79
CA ARG A 795 -2.28 16.16 7.52
C ARG A 795 -1.08 17.10 7.63
N LYS A 796 0.03 16.71 7.00
CA LYS A 796 1.29 17.48 6.99
C LYS A 796 1.07 18.89 6.46
N ASP A 797 0.32 19.03 5.38
CA ASP A 797 0.04 20.32 4.72
C ASP A 797 -0.71 21.29 5.63
N ILE A 798 -1.71 20.80 6.36
CA ILE A 798 -2.49 21.62 7.30
C ILE A 798 -1.67 21.94 8.56
N PHE A 799 -0.83 21.00 9.01
CA PHE A 799 0.06 21.23 10.14
C PHE A 799 1.07 22.34 9.83
N VAL A 800 1.67 22.32 8.64
CA VAL A 800 2.53 23.39 8.14
C VAL A 800 1.79 24.71 8.04
N GLU A 801 0.61 24.73 7.40
CA GLU A 801 -0.19 25.95 7.22
C GLU A 801 -0.53 26.62 8.56
N LEU A 802 -0.84 25.81 9.58
CA LEU A 802 -1.26 26.29 10.90
C LEU A 802 -0.12 26.42 11.91
N GLY A 803 1.11 26.02 11.57
CA GLY A 803 2.25 26.00 12.48
C GLY A 803 2.04 25.04 13.67
N LEU A 804 1.55 23.83 13.38
CA LEU A 804 1.28 22.79 14.35
C LEU A 804 2.41 21.76 14.34
N GLU A 805 2.93 21.44 15.51
CA GLU A 805 3.83 20.29 15.69
C GLU A 805 3.00 19.02 15.92
N VAL A 806 3.57 17.88 15.55
CA VAL A 806 2.95 16.57 15.75
C VAL A 806 2.91 16.26 17.25
N PRO A 807 1.77 15.85 17.83
CA PRO A 807 1.65 15.71 19.29
C PRO A 807 2.34 14.44 19.79
N GLU A 808 3.28 14.58 20.73
CA GLU A 808 3.90 13.44 21.42
C GLU A 808 3.08 13.00 22.64
N THR A 809 2.33 13.92 23.25
CA THR A 809 1.53 13.70 24.46
C THR A 809 0.05 14.06 24.28
N TRP A 810 -0.81 13.55 25.17
CA TRP A 810 -2.23 13.93 25.21
C TRP A 810 -2.47 15.42 25.52
N ASP A 811 -1.53 16.08 26.21
CA ASP A 811 -1.64 17.51 26.49
C ASP A 811 -1.26 18.36 25.27
N ASP A 812 -0.29 17.92 24.46
CA ASP A 812 -0.02 18.51 23.15
C ASP A 812 -1.26 18.40 22.25
N LEU A 813 -1.90 17.22 22.24
CA LEU A 813 -3.14 16.98 21.50
C LEU A 813 -4.24 17.96 21.93
N LYS A 814 -4.46 18.17 23.24
CA LYS A 814 -5.42 19.18 23.72
C LYS A 814 -5.10 20.59 23.24
N GLY A 815 -3.81 20.95 23.20
CA GLY A 815 -3.35 22.22 22.65
C GLY A 815 -3.68 22.36 21.16
N ILE A 816 -3.51 21.28 20.39
CA ILE A 816 -3.88 21.23 18.97
C ILE A 816 -5.39 21.34 18.78
N ILE A 817 -6.21 20.64 19.60
CA ILE A 817 -7.68 20.72 19.54
C ILE A 817 -8.15 22.17 19.66
N GLN A 818 -7.58 22.94 20.58
CA GLN A 818 -7.93 24.36 20.75
C GLN A 818 -7.58 25.18 19.51
N LYS A 819 -6.37 25.02 18.97
CA LYS A 819 -5.92 25.71 17.75
C LYS A 819 -6.77 25.35 16.53
N LEU A 820 -7.19 24.10 16.40
CA LEU A 820 -8.07 23.64 15.32
C LEU A 820 -9.50 24.16 15.50
N SER A 821 -10.01 24.20 16.74
CA SER A 821 -11.34 24.72 17.05
C SER A 821 -11.47 26.21 16.72
N ASP A 822 -10.41 27.00 16.94
CA ASP A 822 -10.33 28.41 16.49
C ASP A 822 -10.48 28.56 14.97
N LYS A 823 -10.27 27.48 14.23
CA LYS A 823 -10.41 27.36 12.77
C LYS A 823 -11.60 26.50 12.37
N ASN A 824 -12.59 26.29 13.25
CA ASN A 824 -13.77 25.46 13.01
C ASN A 824 -13.45 24.03 12.49
N MET A 825 -12.25 23.52 12.79
CA MET A 825 -11.81 22.16 12.46
C MET A 825 -11.99 21.25 13.68
N THR A 826 -12.13 19.95 13.41
CA THR A 826 -12.32 18.93 14.45
C THR A 826 -11.23 17.88 14.35
N ILE A 827 -11.19 16.94 15.28
CA ILE A 827 -10.30 15.78 15.22
C ILE A 827 -11.10 14.49 15.31
N GLY A 828 -10.57 13.43 14.70
CA GLY A 828 -11.17 12.10 14.77
C GLY A 828 -10.78 11.40 16.07
N LEU A 829 -11.71 11.28 17.02
CA LEU A 829 -11.55 10.53 18.26
C LEU A 829 -12.68 9.51 18.47
N SER A 830 -12.38 8.42 19.18
CA SER A 830 -13.38 7.38 19.49
C SER A 830 -13.53 7.15 20.99
N GLN A 831 -14.63 6.52 21.39
CA GLN A 831 -14.86 6.13 22.79
C GLN A 831 -13.84 5.08 23.29
N GLY A 832 -13.16 4.37 22.37
CA GLY A 832 -12.09 3.43 22.71
C GLY A 832 -10.89 4.07 23.42
N MET A 833 -10.81 5.40 23.43
CA MET A 833 -9.78 6.15 24.16
C MET A 833 -9.73 5.88 25.65
N THR A 834 -10.85 5.56 26.31
CA THR A 834 -10.82 5.22 27.74
C THR A 834 -9.88 4.06 28.00
N GLN A 835 -9.94 3.01 27.16
CA GLN A 835 -9.07 1.85 27.27
C GLN A 835 -7.60 2.17 26.95
N ILE A 836 -7.37 2.98 25.91
CA ILE A 836 -6.01 3.47 25.56
C ILE A 836 -5.39 4.19 26.77
N LEU A 837 -6.11 5.15 27.34
CA LEU A 837 -5.64 5.97 28.45
C LEU A 837 -5.40 5.14 29.72
N MET A 838 -6.25 4.15 30.00
CA MET A 838 -6.04 3.22 31.12
C MET A 838 -4.71 2.48 30.97
N TYR A 839 -4.48 1.80 29.84
CA TYR A 839 -3.25 1.04 29.64
C TYR A 839 -2.00 1.92 29.60
N GLN A 840 -2.08 3.13 29.03
CA GLN A 840 -0.96 4.06 29.06
C GLN A 840 -0.64 4.57 30.47
N LYS A 841 -1.61 4.59 31.38
CA LYS A 841 -1.41 4.93 32.80
C LYS A 841 -1.08 3.71 33.67
N GLY A 842 -0.89 2.54 33.06
CA GLY A 842 -0.57 1.30 33.77
C GLY A 842 -1.76 0.60 34.43
N GLU A 843 -3.00 1.01 34.09
CA GLU A 843 -4.22 0.45 34.66
C GLU A 843 -4.78 -0.66 33.75
N PRO A 844 -4.94 -1.90 34.23
CA PRO A 844 -5.51 -2.97 33.43
C PRO A 844 -7.02 -2.78 33.25
N TYR A 845 -7.55 -3.25 32.12
CA TYR A 845 -8.99 -3.13 31.82
C TYR A 845 -9.86 -4.07 32.68
N TYR A 846 -9.28 -5.20 33.07
CA TYR A 846 -9.91 -6.25 33.86
C TYR A 846 -9.10 -6.51 35.13
N ARG A 847 -9.78 -6.91 36.21
CA ARG A 847 -9.12 -7.35 37.44
C ARG A 847 -8.63 -8.80 37.31
N GLY A 848 -7.75 -9.19 38.24
CA GLY A 848 -7.26 -10.56 38.34
C GLY A 848 -6.08 -10.89 37.41
N GLU A 849 -5.37 -9.89 36.89
CA GLU A 849 -4.11 -10.13 36.17
C GLU A 849 -3.09 -10.84 37.07
N GLY A 850 -2.25 -11.69 36.47
CA GLY A 850 -1.26 -12.50 37.19
C GLY A 850 -1.74 -13.93 37.53
N ASN A 851 -3.03 -14.25 37.43
CA ASN A 851 -3.52 -15.62 37.53
C ASN A 851 -4.64 -15.90 36.51
N ILE A 852 -4.50 -16.96 35.71
CA ILE A 852 -5.44 -17.28 34.62
C ILE A 852 -6.86 -17.55 35.13
N LYS A 853 -7.04 -18.03 36.36
CA LYS A 853 -8.36 -18.30 36.96
C LYS A 853 -9.10 -17.02 37.31
N SER A 854 -8.38 -16.00 37.79
CA SER A 854 -8.99 -14.74 38.21
C SER A 854 -9.12 -13.73 37.07
N ILE A 855 -8.30 -13.79 36.02
CA ILE A 855 -8.35 -12.77 34.96
C ILE A 855 -9.78 -12.55 34.41
N GLY A 856 -10.22 -11.29 34.42
CA GLY A 856 -11.54 -10.91 33.95
C GLY A 856 -12.71 -11.34 34.85
N TYR A 857 -12.49 -11.60 36.14
CA TYR A 857 -13.59 -11.89 37.08
C TYR A 857 -14.52 -10.69 37.29
N ALA A 858 -13.97 -9.47 37.18
CA ALA A 858 -14.68 -8.21 37.19
C ALA A 858 -13.95 -7.20 36.28
N THR A 859 -14.66 -6.19 35.81
CA THR A 859 -14.02 -5.02 35.18
C THR A 859 -13.24 -4.22 36.22
N ASN A 860 -12.22 -3.51 35.75
CA ASN A 860 -11.47 -2.58 36.58
C ASN A 860 -11.88 -1.11 36.32
N LEU A 861 -13.08 -0.92 35.76
CA LEU A 861 -13.58 0.37 35.28
C LEU A 861 -13.98 1.34 36.40
N ASP A 862 -14.05 0.84 37.64
CA ASP A 862 -14.35 1.61 38.86
C ASP A 862 -13.10 2.12 39.59
N SER A 863 -11.90 1.83 39.08
CA SER A 863 -10.67 2.38 39.65
C SER A 863 -10.57 3.89 39.39
N ASN A 864 -9.83 4.61 40.24
CA ASN A 864 -9.66 6.06 40.07
C ASN A 864 -9.05 6.39 38.70
N ILE A 865 -8.05 5.61 38.24
CA ILE A 865 -7.42 5.83 36.93
C ILE A 865 -8.41 5.56 35.79
N ALA A 866 -9.26 4.55 35.92
CA ALA A 866 -10.29 4.25 34.93
C ALA A 866 -11.36 5.36 34.86
N LEU A 867 -11.86 5.82 36.00
CA LEU A 867 -12.84 6.91 36.08
C LEU A 867 -12.26 8.22 35.54
N ASP A 868 -11.00 8.56 35.88
CA ASP A 868 -10.31 9.73 35.35
C ASP A 868 -10.11 9.63 33.82
N SER A 869 -9.79 8.43 33.33
CA SER A 869 -9.61 8.17 31.89
C SER A 869 -10.94 8.21 31.13
N PHE A 870 -12.03 7.74 31.75
CA PHE A 870 -13.38 7.86 31.22
C PHE A 870 -13.85 9.32 31.20
N GLN A 871 -13.60 10.07 32.27
CA GLN A 871 -13.88 11.50 32.33
C GLN A 871 -13.09 12.25 31.25
N GLN A 872 -11.78 12.04 31.17
CA GLN A 872 -10.93 12.67 30.14
C GLN A 872 -11.45 12.37 28.73
N MET A 873 -11.86 11.12 28.46
CA MET A 873 -12.48 10.76 27.19
C MET A 873 -13.78 11.54 26.95
N CYS A 874 -14.70 11.58 27.91
CA CYS A 874 -15.97 12.31 27.81
C CYS A 874 -15.77 13.83 27.64
N GLU A 875 -14.74 14.41 28.25
CA GLU A 875 -14.41 15.83 28.14
C GLU A 875 -14.06 16.24 26.70
N TYR A 876 -13.42 15.37 25.91
CA TYR A 876 -13.18 15.65 24.49
C TYR A 876 -14.48 15.92 23.72
N PHE A 877 -15.56 15.24 24.06
CA PHE A 877 -16.86 15.42 23.39
C PHE A 877 -17.68 16.53 24.04
N SER A 878 -17.78 16.54 25.37
CA SER A 878 -18.64 17.47 26.13
C SER A 878 -18.05 18.87 26.29
N LEU A 879 -16.72 18.99 26.50
CA LEU A 879 -16.05 20.27 26.71
C LEU A 879 -15.39 20.80 25.44
N TYR A 880 -14.68 19.93 24.72
CA TYR A 880 -13.98 20.30 23.48
C TYR A 880 -14.85 20.18 22.22
N GLY A 881 -16.11 19.75 22.35
CA GLY A 881 -17.10 19.76 21.27
C GLY A 881 -16.77 18.84 20.08
N GLN A 882 -16.00 17.78 20.30
CA GLN A 882 -15.67 16.84 19.24
C GLN A 882 -16.89 16.00 18.81
N PRO A 883 -17.01 15.63 17.53
CA PRO A 883 -18.19 14.92 17.03
C PRO A 883 -18.22 13.46 17.47
N ILE A 884 -19.40 13.00 17.91
CA ILE A 884 -19.62 11.61 18.36
C ILE A 884 -19.55 10.60 17.20
N SER A 885 -20.01 11.01 16.01
CA SER A 885 -20.05 10.14 14.82
C SER A 885 -19.59 10.91 13.58
N TYR A 886 -18.72 10.28 12.81
CA TYR A 886 -18.13 10.85 11.60
C TYR A 886 -17.62 9.75 10.67
N ASP A 887 -17.44 10.11 9.40
CA ASP A 887 -16.66 9.35 8.44
C ASP A 887 -15.26 9.95 8.38
N PHE A 888 -14.30 9.26 9.00
CA PHE A 888 -12.95 9.81 9.15
C PHE A 888 -12.26 9.96 7.81
N ALA A 889 -12.30 8.95 6.94
CA ALA A 889 -11.62 8.98 5.64
C ALA A 889 -12.09 10.19 4.80
N ASN A 890 -13.40 10.43 4.77
CA ASN A 890 -13.97 11.58 4.06
C ASN A 890 -13.56 12.92 4.69
N ARG A 891 -13.66 13.07 6.01
CA ARG A 891 -13.34 14.35 6.68
C ARG A 891 -11.84 14.65 6.67
N PHE A 892 -11.00 13.63 6.82
CA PHE A 892 -9.55 13.71 6.73
C PHE A 892 -9.09 14.12 5.33
N ARG A 893 -9.67 13.51 4.29
CA ARG A 893 -9.47 13.88 2.89
C ARG A 893 -9.75 15.36 2.63
N THR A 894 -10.89 15.87 3.12
CA THR A 894 -11.29 17.28 2.95
C THR A 894 -10.57 18.28 3.87
N GLY A 895 -9.76 17.81 4.82
CA GLY A 895 -9.09 18.67 5.81
C GLY A 895 -9.98 19.20 6.94
N GLU A 896 -11.24 18.75 7.01
CA GLU A 896 -12.14 19.07 8.14
C GLU A 896 -11.67 18.43 9.46
N MET A 897 -11.06 17.26 9.34
CA MET A 897 -10.42 16.53 10.42
C MET A 897 -8.96 16.28 10.07
N PRO A 898 -8.06 17.27 10.23
CA PRO A 898 -6.66 17.14 9.83
C PRO A 898 -5.86 16.19 10.73
N LEU A 899 -6.45 15.71 11.83
CA LEU A 899 -5.82 14.84 12.81
C LEU A 899 -6.86 13.84 13.32
N GLY A 900 -6.47 12.60 13.55
CA GLY A 900 -7.31 11.64 14.24
C GLY A 900 -6.65 10.31 14.53
N ILE A 901 -7.27 9.55 15.42
CA ILE A 901 -6.85 8.21 15.81
C ILE A 901 -7.75 7.20 15.06
N ALA A 902 -7.13 6.32 14.29
CA ALA A 902 -7.82 5.31 13.51
C ALA A 902 -6.99 4.02 13.44
N ASP A 903 -7.63 2.91 13.04
CA ASP A 903 -6.91 1.68 12.77
C ASP A 903 -5.90 1.88 11.62
N TYR A 904 -4.70 1.31 11.75
CA TYR A 904 -3.65 1.50 10.77
C TYR A 904 -4.02 1.01 9.36
N SER A 905 -4.99 0.09 9.25
CA SER A 905 -5.51 -0.39 7.95
C SER A 905 -6.17 0.70 7.09
N LEU A 906 -6.52 1.84 7.70
CA LEU A 906 -7.02 3.02 7.00
C LEU A 906 -6.05 3.51 5.90
N CYS A 907 -4.74 3.23 6.03
CA CYS A 907 -3.74 3.63 5.03
C CYS A 907 -4.09 3.09 3.63
N ASN A 908 -4.51 1.81 3.51
CA ASN A 908 -4.90 1.22 2.23
C ASN A 908 -6.12 1.93 1.63
N GLN A 909 -7.09 2.30 2.49
CA GLN A 909 -8.25 3.07 2.04
C GLN A 909 -7.82 4.44 1.51
N LEU A 910 -7.00 5.20 2.26
CA LEU A 910 -6.56 6.54 1.85
C LEU A 910 -5.73 6.52 0.56
N LEU A 911 -4.87 5.51 0.38
CA LEU A 911 -4.03 5.37 -0.83
C LEU A 911 -4.85 5.24 -2.12
N CYS A 912 -6.04 4.63 -2.07
CA CYS A 912 -6.93 4.50 -3.24
C CYS A 912 -8.07 5.52 -3.28
N PHE A 913 -8.57 5.91 -2.11
CA PHE A 913 -9.75 6.77 -1.99
C PHE A 913 -9.40 8.26 -2.11
N ALA A 914 -8.19 8.68 -1.73
CA ALA A 914 -7.82 10.09 -1.60
C ALA A 914 -6.47 10.41 -2.27
N PRO A 915 -6.34 10.16 -3.60
CA PRO A 915 -5.08 10.36 -4.32
C PRO A 915 -4.57 11.80 -4.27
N GLU A 916 -5.45 12.80 -4.15
CA GLU A 916 -5.09 14.22 -4.12
C GLU A 916 -4.39 14.66 -2.82
N ILE A 917 -4.42 13.83 -1.78
CA ILE A 917 -3.64 14.06 -0.55
C ILE A 917 -2.47 13.09 -0.43
N LYS A 918 -2.14 12.31 -1.47
CA LYS A 918 -0.99 11.40 -1.46
C LYS A 918 0.28 12.16 -1.11
N GLY A 919 1.01 11.68 -0.11
CA GLY A 919 2.23 12.34 0.40
C GLY A 919 1.98 13.55 1.31
N LEU A 920 0.74 14.05 1.42
CA LEU A 920 0.36 15.17 2.29
C LEU A 920 -0.12 14.73 3.68
N TRP A 921 -0.08 13.43 3.96
CA TRP A 921 -0.40 12.86 5.26
C TRP A 921 0.62 11.80 5.66
N GLU A 922 0.61 11.47 6.94
CA GLU A 922 1.43 10.44 7.55
C GLU A 922 0.62 9.76 8.66
N PHE A 923 1.02 8.56 9.06
CA PHE A 923 0.51 7.91 10.26
C PHE A 923 1.68 7.52 11.16
N ILE A 924 1.55 7.80 12.46
CA ILE A 924 2.60 7.59 13.44
C ILE A 924 2.06 6.91 14.71
N ARG A 925 2.96 6.55 15.62
CA ARG A 925 2.65 6.11 16.98
C ARG A 925 1.64 7.06 17.67
N LEU A 926 0.79 6.52 18.55
CA LEU A 926 -0.13 7.30 19.37
C LEU A 926 0.59 8.27 20.33
N PRO A 927 -0.05 9.40 20.69
CA PRO A 927 0.41 10.21 21.82
C PRO A 927 0.47 9.38 23.10
N GLY A 928 1.49 9.64 23.92
CA GLY A 928 1.71 8.90 25.16
C GLY A 928 1.31 9.68 26.42
N SER A 929 1.33 8.96 27.54
CA SER A 929 1.10 9.49 28.89
C SER A 929 2.36 9.33 29.73
N TYR A 930 2.72 10.38 30.49
CA TYR A 930 3.71 10.27 31.55
C TYR A 930 3.06 9.70 32.81
N THR A 931 3.74 8.79 33.48
CA THR A 931 3.47 8.44 34.87
C THR A 931 4.49 9.11 35.77
N TYR A 932 4.08 9.51 36.96
CA TYR A 932 4.90 10.26 37.89
C TYR A 932 5.09 9.50 39.21
N GLU A 933 6.19 9.75 39.89
CA GLU A 933 6.42 9.24 41.24
C GLU A 933 5.45 9.93 42.21
N THR A 934 4.84 9.17 43.11
CA THR A 934 3.92 9.69 44.14
C THR A 934 4.39 9.32 45.54
N ASP A 935 4.15 10.19 46.51
CA ASP A 935 4.40 9.91 47.92
C ASP A 935 3.34 8.98 48.55
N GLU A 936 3.50 8.65 49.84
CA GLU A 936 2.58 7.77 50.60
C GLU A 936 1.14 8.31 50.67
N ASP A 937 0.93 9.61 50.40
CA ASP A 937 -0.38 10.26 50.37
C ASP A 937 -0.92 10.41 48.92
N GLY A 938 -0.22 9.85 47.92
CA GLY A 938 -0.61 9.88 46.50
C GLY A 938 -0.27 11.19 45.78
N LYS A 939 0.57 12.05 46.35
CA LYS A 939 0.93 13.34 45.75
C LYS A 939 2.20 13.22 44.90
N ILE A 940 2.20 13.84 43.72
CA ILE A 940 3.35 13.84 42.80
C ILE A 940 4.61 14.40 43.49
N VAL A 941 5.67 13.59 43.46
CA VAL A 941 7.02 13.95 43.91
C VAL A 941 7.66 14.86 42.85
N THR A 942 8.31 15.92 43.30
CA THR A 942 9.04 16.86 42.43
C THR A 942 10.53 16.81 42.68
N ASP A 943 11.32 17.01 41.62
CA ASP A 943 12.77 17.16 41.66
C ASP A 943 13.21 18.45 42.39
N GLU A 944 14.52 18.65 42.49
CA GLU A 944 15.13 19.83 43.13
C GLU A 944 14.79 21.17 42.44
N ASN A 945 14.27 21.13 41.20
CA ASN A 945 13.85 22.28 40.42
C ASN A 945 12.32 22.50 40.47
N GLY A 946 11.58 21.61 41.13
CA GLY A 946 10.12 21.65 41.24
C GLY A 946 9.37 20.99 40.07
N ASN A 947 10.06 20.23 39.22
CA ASN A 947 9.43 19.47 38.14
C ASN A 947 8.97 18.09 38.65
N PRO A 948 7.81 17.58 38.21
CA PRO A 948 7.40 16.20 38.50
C PRO A 948 8.48 15.17 38.13
N VAL A 949 8.73 14.22 39.03
CA VAL A 949 9.62 13.09 38.73
C VAL A 949 8.86 12.08 37.88
N ILE A 950 9.29 11.91 36.63
CA ILE A 950 8.68 10.97 35.66
C ILE A 950 9.20 9.56 35.94
N THR A 951 8.30 8.60 36.12
CA THR A 951 8.62 7.18 36.30
C THR A 951 8.59 6.41 34.99
N ASN A 952 7.66 6.75 34.09
CA ASN A 952 7.52 6.09 32.80
C ASN A 952 6.88 7.03 31.75
N PHE A 953 7.05 6.70 30.48
CA PHE A 953 6.27 7.24 29.37
C PHE A 953 5.70 6.05 28.59
N SER A 954 4.39 6.04 28.37
CA SER A 954 3.71 4.94 27.69
C SER A 954 2.82 5.45 26.57
N ALA A 955 3.02 4.91 25.37
CA ALA A 955 2.28 5.22 24.17
C ALA A 955 1.54 3.99 23.63
N VAL A 956 1.15 3.09 24.54
CA VAL A 956 0.56 1.82 24.16
C VAL A 956 -0.78 2.00 23.43
N SER A 957 -1.00 1.16 22.42
CA SER A 957 -2.29 0.97 21.76
C SER A 957 -2.85 -0.41 22.15
N PRO A 958 -4.11 -0.53 22.58
CA PRO A 958 -4.82 -1.79 22.55
C PRO A 958 -4.77 -2.38 21.14
N SER A 959 -4.64 -3.71 21.06
CA SER A 959 -4.69 -4.44 19.80
C SER A 959 -5.65 -5.62 19.89
N GLY A 960 -6.22 -6.00 18.75
CA GLY A 960 -7.07 -7.17 18.60
C GLY A 960 -6.62 -8.00 17.41
N ALA A 961 -6.52 -9.32 17.60
CA ALA A 961 -6.13 -10.24 16.54
C ALA A 961 -7.34 -11.04 16.03
N SER A 962 -7.44 -11.21 14.71
CA SER A 962 -8.23 -12.32 14.15
C SER A 962 -7.43 -13.61 14.26
N SER A 963 -8.12 -14.75 14.19
CA SER A 963 -7.47 -16.05 14.37
C SER A 963 -7.98 -17.12 13.44
N ILE A 964 -7.13 -18.13 13.21
CA ILE A 964 -7.50 -19.40 12.61
C ILE A 964 -7.70 -20.45 13.71
N MET A 965 -8.76 -21.25 13.58
CA MET A 965 -9.17 -22.21 14.61
C MET A 965 -9.41 -23.60 14.04
N ILE A 966 -9.18 -24.62 14.87
CA ILE A 966 -9.61 -26.00 14.61
C ILE A 966 -10.98 -26.21 15.25
N MET A 967 -11.96 -26.59 14.44
CA MET A 967 -13.32 -26.81 14.91
C MET A 967 -13.40 -28.07 15.77
N ARG A 968 -14.30 -28.10 16.76
CA ARG A 968 -14.42 -29.26 17.67
C ARG A 968 -14.61 -30.58 16.93
N ASP A 969 -15.46 -30.56 15.90
CA ASP A 969 -15.86 -31.76 15.17
C ASP A 969 -14.95 -32.05 13.96
N ALA A 970 -13.78 -31.40 13.88
CA ALA A 970 -12.76 -31.65 12.86
C ALA A 970 -12.36 -33.14 12.85
N LYS A 971 -12.41 -33.73 11.65
CA LYS A 971 -12.13 -35.17 11.43
C LYS A 971 -10.65 -35.46 11.33
N ASN A 972 -9.89 -34.50 10.80
CA ASN A 972 -8.47 -34.59 10.49
C ASN A 972 -7.73 -33.46 11.21
N ASP A 973 -7.75 -33.47 12.55
CA ASP A 973 -7.27 -32.34 13.37
C ASP A 973 -5.73 -32.19 13.37
N GLN A 974 -4.98 -33.28 13.17
CA GLN A 974 -3.53 -33.23 13.01
C GLN A 974 -3.15 -32.61 11.66
N GLU A 975 -3.82 -33.03 10.58
CA GLU A 975 -3.60 -32.47 9.24
C GLU A 975 -4.06 -31.01 9.17
N ALA A 976 -5.16 -30.67 9.85
CA ALA A 976 -5.60 -29.29 10.03
C ALA A 976 -4.56 -28.44 10.75
N TRP A 977 -3.87 -29.00 11.76
CA TRP A 977 -2.79 -28.31 12.46
C TRP A 977 -1.56 -28.09 11.57
N GLU A 978 -1.15 -29.08 10.77
CA GLU A 978 -0.06 -28.90 9.79
C GLU A 978 -0.37 -27.78 8.79
N TYR A 979 -1.60 -27.73 8.29
CA TYR A 979 -2.07 -26.62 7.45
C TYR A 979 -2.02 -25.26 8.17
N ILE A 980 -2.49 -25.20 9.43
CA ILE A 980 -2.46 -23.95 10.21
C ILE A 980 -1.03 -23.47 10.42
N LYS A 981 -0.09 -24.37 10.77
CA LYS A 981 1.33 -24.00 10.96
C LYS A 981 1.93 -23.38 9.71
N TRP A 982 1.68 -23.98 8.54
CA TRP A 982 2.09 -23.43 7.26
C TRP A 982 1.42 -22.07 7.01
N TRP A 983 0.11 -21.95 7.18
CA TRP A 983 -0.59 -20.71 6.88
C TRP A 983 -0.16 -19.51 7.75
N VAL A 984 0.30 -19.76 8.98
CA VAL A 984 0.68 -18.71 9.93
C VAL A 984 2.18 -18.43 9.96
N ASP A 985 2.98 -19.18 9.19
CA ASP A 985 4.40 -18.91 9.06
C ASP A 985 4.68 -17.60 8.30
N ALA A 986 5.91 -17.10 8.43
CA ALA A 986 6.28 -15.85 7.77
C ALA A 986 6.30 -15.98 6.24
N PRO A 987 6.92 -17.02 5.64
CA PRO A 987 6.98 -17.14 4.18
C PRO A 987 5.61 -17.21 3.49
N ALA A 988 4.66 -18.00 4.01
CA ALA A 988 3.34 -18.13 3.43
C ALA A 988 2.57 -16.81 3.51
N GLN A 989 2.57 -16.13 4.66
CA GLN A 989 1.84 -14.88 4.81
C GLN A 989 2.47 -13.72 4.05
N GLU A 990 3.80 -13.71 3.93
CA GLU A 990 4.52 -12.76 3.11
C GLU A 990 4.21 -12.97 1.63
N ARG A 991 4.29 -14.21 1.13
CA ARG A 991 3.87 -14.56 -0.23
C ARG A 991 2.43 -14.15 -0.50
N PHE A 992 1.52 -14.43 0.44
CA PHE A 992 0.13 -14.02 0.32
C PHE A 992 -0.04 -12.49 0.25
N GLY A 993 0.69 -11.75 1.08
CA GLY A 993 0.71 -10.28 1.06
C GLY A 993 1.29 -9.72 -0.24
N LYS A 994 2.44 -10.25 -0.70
CA LYS A 994 3.08 -9.90 -1.98
C LYS A 994 2.12 -10.17 -3.16
N GLU A 995 1.45 -11.33 -3.20
CA GLU A 995 0.45 -11.63 -4.24
C GLU A 995 -0.80 -10.74 -4.16
N GLN A 996 -1.27 -10.35 -2.97
CA GLN A 996 -2.36 -9.38 -2.86
C GLN A 996 -1.96 -8.02 -3.43
N VAL A 997 -0.75 -7.54 -3.11
CA VAL A 997 -0.22 -6.31 -3.70
C VAL A 997 -0.01 -6.46 -5.21
N ALA A 998 0.42 -7.63 -5.67
CA ALA A 998 0.56 -7.95 -7.08
C ALA A 998 -0.79 -8.06 -7.84
N ILE A 999 -1.92 -8.14 -7.14
CA ILE A 999 -3.26 -8.13 -7.77
C ILE A 999 -3.95 -6.77 -7.62
N LEU A 1000 -3.77 -6.11 -6.47
CA LEU A 1000 -4.54 -4.93 -6.03
C LEU A 1000 -3.70 -3.65 -5.93
N GLY A 1001 -2.40 -3.71 -6.19
CA GLY A 1001 -1.45 -2.61 -5.96
C GLY A 1001 -1.27 -2.30 -4.47
N SER A 1002 -0.81 -1.09 -4.15
CA SER A 1002 -0.54 -0.65 -2.77
C SER A 1002 -1.76 -0.69 -1.82
N ALA A 1003 -2.98 -0.82 -2.35
CA ALA A 1003 -4.20 -1.03 -1.56
C ALA A 1003 -4.35 -2.47 -1.03
N GLY A 1004 -3.55 -3.40 -1.56
CA GLY A 1004 -3.59 -4.82 -1.24
C GLY A 1004 -2.66 -5.23 -0.09
N LYS A 1005 -2.06 -4.29 0.66
CA LYS A 1005 -1.20 -4.65 1.81
C LYS A 1005 -2.02 -5.46 2.82
N TYR A 1006 -1.48 -6.61 3.24
CA TYR A 1006 -2.09 -7.56 4.13
C TYR A 1006 -1.73 -7.29 5.60
N PHE A 1007 -2.73 -7.07 6.44
CA PHE A 1007 -2.56 -6.68 7.85
C PHE A 1007 -2.31 -7.87 8.77
N THR A 1008 -1.28 -8.65 8.46
CA THR A 1008 -0.92 -9.86 9.22
C THR A 1008 -0.48 -9.55 10.66
N ALA A 1009 -0.78 -10.47 11.58
CA ALA A 1009 -0.26 -10.48 12.96
C ALA A 1009 1.21 -10.94 13.05
N ASN A 1010 1.72 -11.61 12.02
CA ASN A 1010 3.10 -12.06 11.94
C ASN A 1010 3.99 -10.85 11.58
N LYS A 1011 4.78 -10.39 12.55
CA LYS A 1011 5.63 -9.18 12.43
C LYS A 1011 6.62 -9.28 11.28
N LYS A 1012 7.20 -10.47 11.06
CA LYS A 1012 8.18 -10.70 9.99
C LYS A 1012 7.52 -10.52 8.62
N ALA A 1013 6.39 -11.21 8.40
CA ALA A 1013 5.62 -11.07 7.17
C ALA A 1013 4.98 -9.68 6.99
N LEU A 1014 4.66 -8.98 8.08
CA LEU A 1014 4.16 -7.60 8.02
C LEU A 1014 5.24 -6.67 7.49
N LEU A 1015 6.49 -6.79 7.98
CA LEU A 1015 7.58 -5.90 7.59
C LEU A 1015 8.24 -6.28 6.26
N GLY A 1016 8.14 -7.55 5.84
CA GLY A 1016 8.52 -8.02 4.49
C GLY A 1016 7.58 -7.53 3.38
N GLN A 1017 6.46 -6.90 3.75
CA GLN A 1017 5.61 -6.21 2.79
C GLN A 1017 6.19 -4.86 2.34
N PRO A 1018 5.72 -4.36 1.19
CA PRO A 1018 6.33 -3.21 0.53
C PRO A 1018 5.88 -1.87 1.12
N TRP A 1019 6.28 -1.62 2.36
CA TRP A 1019 6.16 -0.34 3.06
C TRP A 1019 7.29 0.61 2.67
N SER A 1020 7.05 1.92 2.72
CA SER A 1020 8.15 2.90 2.65
C SER A 1020 9.05 2.79 3.88
N ALA A 1021 10.28 3.30 3.79
CA ALA A 1021 11.21 3.32 4.94
C ALA A 1021 10.57 3.95 6.20
N GLN A 1022 9.90 5.09 6.03
CA GLN A 1022 9.24 5.79 7.13
C GLN A 1022 8.01 5.03 7.66
N GLU A 1023 7.22 4.40 6.79
CA GLU A 1023 6.07 3.59 7.20
C GLU A 1023 6.52 2.40 8.06
N LYS A 1024 7.63 1.73 7.69
CA LYS A 1024 8.20 0.60 8.47
C LYS A 1024 8.59 1.05 9.87
N ILE A 1025 9.28 2.19 9.99
CA ILE A 1025 9.69 2.75 11.30
C ILE A 1025 8.46 3.04 12.16
N ASN A 1026 7.46 3.75 11.61
CA ASN A 1026 6.26 4.13 12.35
C ASN A 1026 5.44 2.90 12.80
N LEU A 1027 5.35 1.87 11.94
CA LEU A 1027 4.68 0.61 12.25
C LEU A 1027 5.40 -0.13 13.37
N GLN A 1028 6.72 -0.27 13.27
CA GLN A 1028 7.56 -0.95 14.26
C GLN A 1028 7.44 -0.27 15.63
N GLU A 1029 7.55 1.07 15.69
CA GLU A 1029 7.40 1.84 16.92
C GLU A 1029 6.06 1.56 17.61
N GLN A 1030 4.96 1.52 16.86
CA GLN A 1030 3.65 1.21 17.45
C GLN A 1030 3.51 -0.26 17.82
N PHE A 1031 4.08 -1.19 17.03
CA PHE A 1031 4.04 -2.63 17.28
C PHE A 1031 4.73 -3.02 18.58
N ASP A 1032 5.85 -2.37 18.89
CA ASP A 1032 6.58 -2.53 20.15
C ASP A 1032 5.82 -1.96 21.36
N ASN A 1033 4.76 -1.20 21.10
CA ASN A 1033 3.88 -0.57 22.08
C ASN A 1033 2.43 -1.06 21.93
N LEU A 1034 2.21 -2.36 21.72
CA LEU A 1034 0.87 -2.95 21.70
C LEU A 1034 0.51 -3.62 23.03
N MET A 1035 -0.74 -3.44 23.45
CA MET A 1035 -1.31 -4.10 24.61
C MET A 1035 -2.46 -5.01 24.20
N GLY A 1036 -2.45 -6.26 24.67
CA GLY A 1036 -3.55 -7.20 24.45
C GLY A 1036 -4.63 -7.02 25.51
N THR A 1037 -5.89 -7.19 25.12
CA THR A 1037 -7.01 -7.17 26.08
C THR A 1037 -7.47 -8.59 26.34
N PRO A 1038 -7.44 -9.06 27.61
CA PRO A 1038 -7.95 -10.38 27.96
C PRO A 1038 -9.43 -10.52 27.61
N MET A 1039 -9.82 -11.72 27.19
CA MET A 1039 -11.22 -12.05 26.96
C MET A 1039 -11.82 -12.75 28.19
N THR A 1040 -13.05 -12.37 28.55
CA THR A 1040 -13.79 -12.97 29.66
C THR A 1040 -15.23 -13.28 29.26
N PRO A 1041 -15.86 -14.34 29.80
CA PRO A 1041 -17.30 -14.56 29.62
C PRO A 1041 -18.12 -13.32 30.00
N GLY A 1042 -18.96 -12.86 29.08
CA GLY A 1042 -19.78 -11.67 29.28
C GLY A 1042 -19.20 -10.38 28.70
N ASN A 1043 -17.96 -10.36 28.17
CA ASN A 1043 -17.29 -9.18 27.62
C ASN A 1043 -18.16 -8.34 26.65
N TYR A 1044 -19.03 -8.97 25.87
CA TYR A 1044 -19.96 -8.29 24.94
C TYR A 1044 -20.86 -7.21 25.60
N ILE A 1045 -21.08 -7.29 26.92
CA ILE A 1045 -21.90 -6.32 27.66
C ILE A 1045 -21.13 -5.03 27.95
N VAL A 1046 -19.81 -5.12 28.12
CA VAL A 1046 -18.96 -4.01 28.58
C VAL A 1046 -19.05 -2.85 27.62
N GLY A 1047 -18.73 -3.07 26.34
CA GLY A 1047 -18.79 -2.02 25.31
C GLY A 1047 -20.18 -1.39 25.11
N ARG A 1048 -21.26 -2.15 25.36
CA ARG A 1048 -22.63 -1.61 25.29
C ARG A 1048 -22.90 -0.65 26.43
N TYR A 1049 -22.55 -1.05 27.64
CA TYR A 1049 -22.88 -0.32 28.87
C TYR A 1049 -21.95 0.87 29.09
N THR A 1050 -20.67 0.78 28.69
CA THR A 1050 -19.79 1.94 28.64
C THR A 1050 -20.25 2.98 27.61
N ASN A 1051 -20.81 2.54 26.47
CA ASN A 1051 -21.43 3.46 25.53
C ASN A 1051 -22.71 4.11 26.11
N PHE A 1052 -23.52 3.39 26.89
CA PHE A 1052 -24.64 4.03 27.60
C PHE A 1052 -24.17 5.05 28.63
N ALA A 1053 -23.14 4.72 29.43
CA ALA A 1053 -22.52 5.68 30.35
C ALA A 1053 -22.02 6.92 29.61
N PHE A 1054 -21.38 6.74 28.46
CA PHE A 1054 -20.90 7.84 27.63
C PHE A 1054 -22.05 8.73 27.13
N LEU A 1055 -23.14 8.14 26.64
CA LEU A 1055 -24.30 8.88 26.16
C LEU A 1055 -24.98 9.65 27.30
N ASP A 1056 -25.12 9.08 28.50
CA ASP A 1056 -25.69 9.77 29.66
C ASP A 1056 -24.84 11.02 30.03
N VAL A 1057 -23.52 10.96 29.88
CA VAL A 1057 -22.63 12.12 30.12
C VAL A 1057 -22.74 13.16 29.01
N VAL A 1058 -22.67 12.74 27.75
CA VAL A 1058 -22.54 13.66 26.61
C VAL A 1058 -23.89 14.24 26.16
N ASP A 1059 -24.96 13.45 26.18
CA ASP A 1059 -26.30 13.88 25.76
C ASP A 1059 -27.11 14.45 26.93
N ASP A 1060 -27.06 13.83 28.11
CA ASP A 1060 -27.90 14.19 29.27
C ASP A 1060 -27.17 15.08 30.30
N GLY A 1061 -25.85 15.22 30.19
CA GLY A 1061 -25.03 16.10 31.03
C GLY A 1061 -24.74 15.54 32.43
N ASP A 1062 -24.84 14.21 32.59
CA ASP A 1062 -24.54 13.53 33.85
C ASP A 1062 -23.05 13.62 34.21
N ALA A 1063 -22.75 13.49 35.50
CA ALA A 1063 -21.36 13.41 35.95
C ALA A 1063 -20.74 12.08 35.49
N ALA A 1064 -19.57 12.16 34.85
CA ALA A 1064 -18.89 10.98 34.29
C ALA A 1064 -18.65 9.86 35.30
N SER A 1065 -18.29 10.22 36.54
CA SER A 1065 -18.14 9.26 37.63
C SER A 1065 -19.44 8.53 37.97
N ASP A 1066 -20.55 9.27 38.04
CA ASP A 1066 -21.84 8.74 38.50
C ASP A 1066 -22.48 7.84 37.43
N ALA A 1067 -22.44 8.29 36.17
CA ALA A 1067 -22.90 7.51 35.02
C ALA A 1067 -22.07 6.22 34.85
N GLY A 1068 -20.74 6.32 34.93
CA GLY A 1068 -19.84 5.17 34.87
C GLY A 1068 -20.13 4.14 35.96
N LEU A 1069 -20.15 4.56 37.23
CA LEU A 1069 -20.38 3.69 38.38
C LEU A 1069 -21.73 2.97 38.32
N TYR A 1070 -22.78 3.63 37.82
CA TYR A 1070 -24.10 3.01 37.69
C TYR A 1070 -24.08 1.78 36.78
N TYR A 1071 -23.44 1.88 35.62
CA TYR A 1071 -23.40 0.77 34.66
C TYR A 1071 -22.38 -0.31 35.01
N ILE A 1072 -21.30 0.02 35.75
CA ILE A 1072 -20.27 -0.96 36.15
C ILE A 1072 -20.86 -2.11 36.99
N ASP A 1073 -21.80 -1.82 37.89
CA ASP A 1073 -22.47 -2.85 38.69
C ASP A 1073 -23.25 -3.85 37.81
N GLU A 1074 -23.96 -3.35 36.80
CA GLU A 1074 -24.69 -4.21 35.84
C GLU A 1074 -23.75 -4.98 34.92
N ILE A 1075 -22.61 -4.39 34.53
CA ILE A 1075 -21.56 -5.08 33.78
C ILE A 1075 -21.01 -6.26 34.60
N ASN A 1076 -20.59 -6.00 35.84
CA ASN A 1076 -19.98 -7.02 36.70
C ASN A 1076 -20.98 -8.14 37.04
N LYS A 1077 -22.27 -7.82 37.25
CA LYS A 1077 -23.32 -8.84 37.39
C LYS A 1077 -23.46 -9.75 36.17
N GLU A 1078 -23.39 -9.20 34.96
CA GLU A 1078 -23.46 -10.02 33.74
C GLU A 1078 -22.20 -10.85 33.53
N ILE A 1079 -21.01 -10.32 33.83
CA ILE A 1079 -19.75 -11.09 33.84
C ILE A 1079 -19.86 -12.24 34.84
N GLU A 1080 -20.25 -11.97 36.09
CA GLU A 1080 -20.42 -13.01 37.11
C GLU A 1080 -21.44 -14.08 36.67
N ARG A 1081 -22.58 -13.66 36.10
CA ARG A 1081 -23.61 -14.57 35.58
C ARG A 1081 -23.06 -15.46 34.47
N LYS A 1082 -22.28 -14.90 33.55
CA LYS A 1082 -21.68 -15.65 32.44
C LYS A 1082 -20.54 -16.55 32.89
N ARG A 1083 -19.73 -16.12 33.86
CA ARG A 1083 -18.71 -16.97 34.47
C ARG A 1083 -19.33 -18.20 35.14
N LYS A 1084 -20.42 -18.02 35.91
CA LYS A 1084 -21.22 -19.14 36.44
C LYS A 1084 -21.82 -20.04 35.36
N GLU A 1085 -22.27 -19.48 34.24
CA GLU A 1085 -22.87 -20.24 33.13
C GLU A 1085 -21.86 -21.18 32.46
N TYR A 1086 -20.57 -20.82 32.48
CA TYR A 1086 -19.49 -21.58 31.84
C TYR A 1086 -18.49 -22.16 32.84
N ASP A 1087 -18.85 -22.27 34.12
CA ASP A 1087 -18.03 -22.85 35.19
C ASP A 1087 -16.68 -22.15 35.45
N PHE A 1088 -16.59 -20.86 35.15
CA PHE A 1088 -15.45 -20.01 35.52
C PHE A 1088 -15.60 -19.55 36.99
N PRO A 1089 -14.50 -19.51 37.77
CA PRO A 1089 -14.53 -19.03 39.15
C PRO A 1089 -15.06 -17.60 39.22
N ILE A 1090 -16.00 -17.35 40.12
CA ILE A 1090 -16.45 -15.99 40.46
C ILE A 1090 -15.64 -15.43 41.63
N GLU A 1091 -15.77 -14.13 41.89
CA GLU A 1091 -15.05 -13.43 42.97
C GLU A 1091 -15.10 -14.16 44.32
N SER A 1092 -16.28 -14.55 44.80
CA SER A 1092 -16.42 -15.24 46.08
C SER A 1092 -15.68 -16.59 46.11
N GLU A 1093 -15.66 -17.31 45.00
CA GLU A 1093 -14.96 -18.59 44.89
C GLU A 1093 -13.44 -18.38 44.82
N LEU A 1094 -12.98 -17.33 44.13
CA LEU A 1094 -11.56 -16.96 44.08
C LEU A 1094 -11.01 -16.58 45.46
N ILE A 1095 -11.80 -15.89 46.28
CA ILE A 1095 -11.47 -15.58 47.69
C ILE A 1095 -11.40 -16.87 48.51
N GLU A 1096 -12.39 -17.76 48.38
CA GLU A 1096 -12.39 -19.05 49.07
C GLU A 1096 -11.20 -19.94 48.66
N MET A 1097 -10.76 -19.83 47.40
CA MET A 1097 -9.58 -20.52 46.87
C MET A 1097 -8.26 -19.87 47.29
N GLY A 1098 -8.29 -18.68 47.91
CA GLY A 1098 -7.09 -17.92 48.29
C GLY A 1098 -6.29 -17.42 47.09
N ILE A 1099 -6.93 -17.28 45.92
CA ILE A 1099 -6.32 -16.72 44.71
C ILE A 1099 -6.36 -15.19 44.77
N ILE A 1100 -7.38 -14.63 45.40
CA ILE A 1100 -7.49 -13.19 45.68
C ILE A 1100 -7.82 -12.95 47.16
N ASP A 1101 -7.46 -11.79 47.70
CA ASP A 1101 -7.88 -11.34 49.03
C ASP A 1101 -9.28 -10.69 49.01
N GLU A 1102 -9.79 -10.30 50.19
CA GLU A 1102 -11.08 -9.61 50.31
C GLU A 1102 -11.10 -8.22 49.65
N ASP A 1103 -9.93 -7.65 49.35
CA ASP A 1103 -9.76 -6.39 48.64
C ASP A 1103 -9.59 -6.61 47.12
N GLY A 1104 -9.62 -7.86 46.65
CA GLY A 1104 -9.53 -8.26 45.25
C GLY A 1104 -8.12 -8.34 44.67
N ASN A 1105 -7.07 -8.20 45.50
CA ASN A 1105 -5.68 -8.34 45.08
C ASN A 1105 -5.33 -9.81 44.87
N VAL A 1106 -4.62 -10.12 43.78
CA VAL A 1106 -4.15 -11.49 43.52
C VAL A 1106 -3.09 -11.88 44.53
N LEU A 1107 -3.34 -12.99 45.24
CA LEU A 1107 -2.43 -13.58 46.20
C LEU A 1107 -1.54 -14.58 45.46
N ILE A 1108 -0.22 -14.36 45.51
CA ILE A 1108 0.76 -15.30 44.95
C ILE A 1108 0.70 -16.59 45.76
N THR A 1109 0.40 -17.71 45.12
CA THR A 1109 0.35 -19.02 45.79
C THR A 1109 1.68 -19.78 45.64
N ASP A 1110 1.97 -20.74 46.52
CA ASP A 1110 3.20 -21.57 46.46
C ASP A 1110 3.35 -22.34 45.11
N GLU A 1111 2.27 -22.55 44.36
CA GLU A 1111 2.31 -23.11 42.99
C GLU A 1111 2.86 -22.11 41.96
N ASP A 1112 2.61 -20.81 42.17
CA ASP A 1112 3.17 -19.73 41.36
C ASP A 1112 4.64 -19.49 41.70
N GLU A 1113 5.10 -19.74 42.93
CA GLU A 1113 6.54 -19.76 43.27
C GLU A 1113 7.30 -20.92 42.60
N ALA A 1114 6.66 -22.06 42.35
CA ALA A 1114 7.29 -23.17 41.63
C ALA A 1114 7.41 -22.89 40.12
N ALA A 1115 6.49 -22.10 39.55
CA ALA A 1115 6.58 -21.57 38.19
C ALA A 1115 7.56 -20.36 38.10
N ALA A 1116 7.54 -19.47 39.09
CA ALA A 1116 8.42 -18.30 39.19
C ALA A 1116 9.85 -18.63 39.67
N ALA A 1117 10.12 -19.83 40.21
CA ALA A 1117 11.47 -20.28 40.52
C ALA A 1117 12.36 -20.49 39.27
N ASN A 1118 11.77 -20.48 38.06
CA ASN A 1118 12.49 -20.37 36.79
C ASN A 1118 12.64 -18.93 36.27
N VAL A 1119 12.05 -17.93 36.94
CA VAL A 1119 12.12 -16.51 36.58
C VAL A 1119 12.93 -15.77 37.64
N LYS A 1120 14.25 -15.70 37.47
CA LYS A 1120 15.10 -14.76 38.24
C LYS A 1120 15.41 -13.54 37.38
N THR A 1121 14.97 -12.39 37.90
CA THR A 1121 15.31 -11.04 37.45
C THR A 1121 16.82 -10.85 37.20
N PRO A 1122 17.23 -10.09 36.15
CA PRO A 1122 18.61 -9.66 35.99
C PRO A 1122 19.02 -8.76 37.15
N ASP A 1123 20.06 -9.16 37.88
CA ASP A 1123 20.72 -8.32 38.87
C ASP A 1123 21.24 -7.04 38.19
N SER A 1124 20.87 -5.91 38.78
CA SER A 1124 21.47 -4.60 38.55
C SER A 1124 23.00 -4.66 38.72
N LYS A 1125 23.74 -4.33 37.65
CA LYS A 1125 25.07 -3.71 37.73
C LYS A 1125 25.38 -2.86 36.52
#